data_AF-A0AA39VQF8-F1
#
_entry.id   AF-A0AA39VQF8-F1
#
_cell.length_a   1.000
_cell.length_b   1.000
_cell.length_c   1.000
_cell.angle_alpha   90.00
_cell.angle_beta   90.00
_cell.angle_gamma   90.00
#
_symmetry.space_group_name_H-M   'P 1'
#
loop_
_entity.id
_entity.type
_entity.pdbx_description
1 polymer ?
#
loop_
_entity_poly.entity_id
_entity_poly.type
_entity_poly.pdbx_seq_one_letter_code
_entity_poly.pdbx_strand_id
1 'polypeptide(L)'
;MPGLTAPSDYALEPSRHPALQINAKQPFNAEPPRSALISSYVTPVDFFYKRNHGPIPIVEDVEKYYFSITGLIENPKDLFMKDIMMLPKYNVTATLQCAGNRRTAMSKSKTVKGVGWDVSAVGNAVWGGAKLADVLELVGIPKHTSVTKSGGKHVEFVSIDKCKEENGGPYKASIPLGQATDPEADVLLAYEMNGELLNRDHGYPLRGIVPGVIGARSVKWLEAINIISEECQGFFMQKDYKMFPPSVNWDNINWTTRRPLMDFPVQCVICSLEDMNVIKPGKVKISGYAVSGGGRGIERVDVSIDGGKNWVEASRYQKMGAPYVADDISSDKWAWVLFEVMVDIPQSTQIVAKAVDTAANVQPENVETIWNLRGVLNTSWHRPWFLVYLSMFLYVFHAITCEFLRVSKLSGPPTFPIIGCLISFYKNRHRLLDWYTELLAKSATNTIVVDRIGARRTIVTANPENVEYMLKTNFNNFPKGKPFTEILGDFLGYGIFNADGELWRTQRKLASHEFSANSMREFVIKTLKEEVENRLLPVLESLAKTSEVVDLQELLRRLAFNMICKVSLGIDRCCLDPSSPDSSLAEAFDMASLISARRGAAPLFLVWKMKKWLGIGSERRLKNAVDVVHEYVEEIMHEKKKKVENYGQDQDLLSRLILAGQEEEVIRDMMISLIMAGRDTTSAAMTWFFWLISRHPEIEQELDKETEFMNDKVLDYESLKELKLLKACLCESMRLYPPVAWDSKHAITDDILPDGTQVQAGDRVTYFPYGMGRTEALWGKDWFEFKPDRWFTEPNYKRGEPKQICPFKFPVFQAGPRVCLGKEMAFIQMKYVVASVLRRFEIRPVRSDQPVFVPLLTAHMAGGLKVLVRQREKLR
;
A
#
# COMPACT_ATOMS: atom_id res chain seq x y z
N MET A 1 -13.17 29.52 1.62
CA MET A 1 -12.76 30.67 0.78
C MET A 1 -13.24 30.39 -0.64
N PRO A 2 -13.65 31.37 -1.44
CA PRO A 2 -13.94 31.12 -2.85
C PRO A 2 -12.75 30.40 -3.53
N GLY A 3 -13.01 29.27 -4.18
CA GLY A 3 -11.99 28.51 -4.92
C GLY A 3 -11.13 27.53 -4.12
N LEU A 4 -11.15 27.59 -2.78
CA LEU A 4 -10.36 26.70 -1.90
C LEU A 4 -11.17 26.25 -0.68
N THR A 5 -11.27 24.92 -0.50
CA THR A 5 -11.99 24.30 0.60
C THR A 5 -11.04 23.52 1.50
N ALA A 6 -11.19 23.72 2.82
CA ALA A 6 -10.41 23.04 3.84
C ALA A 6 -11.24 21.93 4.51
N PRO A 7 -10.96 20.66 4.19
CA PRO A 7 -11.64 19.52 4.79
C PRO A 7 -11.40 19.43 6.30
N SER A 8 -12.38 18.89 7.02
CA SER A 8 -12.23 18.50 8.43
C SER A 8 -11.81 17.03 8.61
N ASP A 9 -11.87 16.23 7.55
CA ASP A 9 -11.49 14.82 7.51
C ASP A 9 -10.52 14.52 6.35
N TYR A 10 -10.07 13.27 6.27
CA TYR A 10 -9.01 12.83 5.38
C TYR A 10 -9.51 12.00 4.17
N ALA A 11 -10.79 12.10 3.79
CA ALA A 11 -11.35 11.28 2.71
C ALA A 11 -10.80 11.64 1.32
N LEU A 12 -10.48 12.91 1.09
CA LEU A 12 -10.07 13.47 -0.20
C LEU A 12 -8.58 13.80 -0.28
N GLU A 13 -7.79 13.05 0.47
CA GLU A 13 -6.33 13.10 0.50
C GLU A 13 -5.73 12.73 -0.88
N PRO A 14 -4.70 13.44 -1.38
CA PRO A 14 -4.05 13.08 -2.65
C PRO A 14 -3.36 11.71 -2.57
N SER A 15 -3.13 11.07 -3.73
CA SER A 15 -2.30 9.87 -3.82
C SER A 15 -0.81 10.21 -3.68
N ARG A 16 -0.02 9.32 -3.07
CA ARG A 16 1.43 9.50 -2.91
C ARG A 16 2.20 8.28 -3.39
N HIS A 17 3.47 8.48 -3.70
CA HIS A 17 4.36 7.42 -4.16
C HIS A 17 4.50 6.29 -3.11
N PRO A 18 4.35 5.01 -3.49
CA PRO A 18 4.26 3.89 -2.55
C PRO A 18 5.58 3.56 -1.84
N ALA A 19 6.71 4.01 -2.37
CA ALA A 19 8.03 3.79 -1.76
C ALA A 19 8.33 4.74 -0.57
N LEU A 20 7.48 5.73 -0.30
CA LEU A 20 7.64 6.62 0.85
C LEU A 20 7.52 5.84 2.16
N GLN A 21 8.36 6.18 3.13
CA GLN A 21 8.26 5.68 4.49
C GLN A 21 7.22 6.49 5.24
N ILE A 22 6.03 5.89 5.45
CA ILE A 22 4.90 6.57 6.09
C ILE A 22 5.06 6.48 7.61
N ASN A 23 5.30 7.63 8.24
CA ASN A 23 5.45 7.76 9.69
C ASN A 23 4.11 8.06 10.39
N ALA A 24 3.18 8.73 9.70
CA ALA A 24 1.79 8.87 10.12
C ALA A 24 0.87 8.96 8.89
N LYS A 25 -0.30 8.32 8.95
CA LYS A 25 -1.26 8.36 7.83
C LYS A 25 -2.19 9.57 7.89
N GLN A 26 -2.60 9.99 9.09
CA GLN A 26 -3.59 11.06 9.32
C GLN A 26 -3.21 11.87 10.57
N PRO A 27 -2.72 13.11 10.42
CA PRO A 27 -2.37 13.75 9.14
C PRO A 27 -1.20 13.04 8.45
N PHE A 28 -1.15 13.11 7.12
CA PHE A 28 -0.15 12.38 6.32
C PHE A 28 1.26 12.93 6.56
N ASN A 29 2.17 12.09 7.03
CA ASN A 29 3.57 12.44 7.26
C ASN A 29 4.48 11.30 6.78
N ALA A 30 5.36 11.57 5.83
CA ALA A 30 6.21 10.57 5.21
C ALA A 30 7.53 11.16 4.70
N GLU A 31 8.57 10.34 4.65
CA GLU A 31 9.91 10.67 4.14
C GLU A 31 10.36 9.69 3.04
N PRO A 32 11.25 10.08 2.12
CA PRO A 32 11.79 9.15 1.14
C PRO A 32 12.75 8.14 1.78
N PRO A 33 12.93 6.95 1.17
CA PRO A 33 14.04 6.07 1.50
C PRO A 33 15.39 6.81 1.41
N ARG A 34 16.33 6.52 2.31
CA ARG A 34 17.65 7.19 2.41
C ARG A 34 18.38 7.24 1.06
N SER A 35 18.41 6.13 0.34
CA SER A 35 19.08 6.02 -0.96
C SER A 35 18.41 6.86 -2.05
N ALA A 36 17.08 7.02 -2.00
CA ALA A 36 16.34 7.86 -2.93
C ALA A 36 16.54 9.35 -2.64
N LEU A 37 16.68 9.73 -1.36
CA LEU A 37 16.87 11.11 -0.92
C LEU A 37 18.05 11.79 -1.64
N ILE A 38 19.20 11.13 -1.68
CA ILE A 38 20.46 11.67 -2.23
C ILE A 38 20.73 11.21 -3.66
N SER A 39 19.75 10.62 -4.35
CA SER A 39 19.91 10.13 -5.73
C SER A 39 20.15 11.25 -6.74
N SER A 40 19.78 12.48 -6.39
CA SER A 40 19.89 13.68 -7.22
C SER A 40 19.98 14.92 -6.33
N TYR A 41 20.58 15.98 -6.86
CA TYR A 41 20.73 17.26 -6.16
C TYR A 41 19.37 17.95 -5.91
N VAL A 42 18.47 17.90 -6.90
CA VAL A 42 17.08 18.36 -6.79
C VAL A 42 16.21 17.14 -6.53
N THR A 43 15.61 17.07 -5.35
CA THR A 43 14.76 15.95 -4.95
C THR A 43 13.50 15.90 -5.84
N PRO A 44 13.20 14.77 -6.49
CA PRO A 44 11.95 14.62 -7.25
C PRO A 44 10.74 14.87 -6.35
N VAL A 45 9.69 15.50 -6.87
CA VAL A 45 8.50 15.91 -6.10
C VAL A 45 7.85 14.72 -5.38
N ASP A 46 7.82 13.55 -6.02
CA ASP A 46 7.30 12.31 -5.43
C ASP A 46 8.06 11.86 -4.19
N PHE A 47 9.36 12.14 -4.13
CA PHE A 47 10.25 11.79 -3.03
C PHE A 47 10.53 12.94 -2.06
N PHE A 48 10.11 14.18 -2.36
CA PHE A 48 10.22 15.28 -1.40
C PHE A 48 9.40 14.97 -0.14
N TYR A 49 9.95 15.11 1.07
CA TYR A 49 9.24 14.70 2.29
C TYR A 49 7.91 15.47 2.49
N LYS A 50 6.90 14.79 3.04
CA LYS A 50 5.57 15.36 3.29
C LYS A 50 5.37 15.50 4.79
N ARG A 51 5.17 16.73 5.28
CA ARG A 51 4.75 17.02 6.67
C ARG A 51 3.43 17.80 6.65
N ASN A 52 2.39 17.23 7.27
CA ASN A 52 1.06 17.84 7.38
C ASN A 52 0.54 17.79 8.83
N HIS A 53 -0.15 18.84 9.27
CA HIS A 53 -0.79 18.93 10.60
C HIS A 53 -2.31 18.70 10.55
N GLY A 54 -2.94 18.99 9.42
CA GLY A 54 -4.34 18.70 9.14
C GLY A 54 -4.55 17.98 7.80
N PRO A 55 -5.82 17.79 7.40
CA PRO A 55 -6.17 17.35 6.05
C PRO A 55 -5.67 18.30 4.98
N ILE A 56 -5.38 17.78 3.79
CA ILE A 56 -4.91 18.59 2.65
C ILE A 56 -6.09 19.35 2.02
N PRO A 57 -6.02 20.70 1.93
CA PRO A 57 -7.01 21.51 1.21
C PRO A 57 -7.25 21.06 -0.24
N ILE A 58 -8.44 21.40 -0.74
CA ILE A 58 -8.92 21.07 -2.08
C ILE A 58 -9.13 22.37 -2.83
N VAL A 59 -8.49 22.49 -3.99
CA VAL A 59 -8.72 23.59 -4.92
C VAL A 59 -9.93 23.23 -5.77
N GLU A 60 -11.01 23.97 -5.60
CA GLU A 60 -12.24 23.82 -6.39
C GLU A 60 -12.15 24.63 -7.69
N ASP A 61 -11.59 25.84 -7.60
CA ASP A 61 -11.50 26.78 -8.71
C ASP A 61 -10.34 27.75 -8.45
N VAL A 62 -9.23 27.55 -9.16
CA VAL A 62 -7.99 28.32 -8.95
C VAL A 62 -8.14 29.79 -9.37
N GLU A 63 -9.04 30.10 -10.31
CA GLU A 63 -9.28 31.47 -10.77
C GLU A 63 -10.05 32.31 -9.74
N LYS A 64 -10.83 31.64 -8.88
CA LYS A 64 -11.55 32.28 -7.77
C LYS A 64 -10.73 32.36 -6.49
N TYR A 65 -9.64 31.60 -6.40
CA TYR A 65 -8.74 31.68 -5.26
C TYR A 65 -8.04 33.05 -5.23
N TYR A 66 -8.12 33.67 -4.06
CA TYR A 66 -7.32 34.83 -3.68
C TYR A 66 -6.72 34.58 -2.31
N PHE A 67 -5.77 35.40 -1.90
CA PHE A 67 -5.36 35.52 -0.50
C PHE A 67 -5.34 36.99 -0.11
N SER A 68 -5.58 37.26 1.17
CA SER A 68 -5.70 38.63 1.67
C SER A 68 -4.41 39.09 2.33
N ILE A 69 -3.94 40.28 2.02
CA ILE A 69 -2.88 40.97 2.75
C ILE A 69 -3.52 42.03 3.64
N THR A 70 -3.39 41.87 4.96
CA THR A 70 -4.09 42.72 5.96
C THR A 70 -3.18 43.07 7.14
N GLY A 71 -3.76 43.70 8.18
CA GLY A 71 -3.07 44.06 9.42
C GLY A 71 -2.59 45.52 9.45
N LEU A 72 -1.39 45.75 9.99
CA LEU A 72 -0.78 47.07 10.23
C LEU A 72 -0.19 47.67 8.95
N ILE A 73 -1.06 47.85 7.94
CA ILE A 73 -0.77 48.42 6.62
C ILE A 73 -1.81 49.46 6.24
N GLU A 74 -1.44 50.38 5.34
CA GLU A 74 -2.32 51.45 4.89
C GLU A 74 -3.40 50.94 3.91
N ASN A 75 -3.04 50.01 3.03
CA ASN A 75 -3.91 49.54 1.94
C ASN A 75 -4.02 48.00 1.93
N PRO A 76 -4.94 47.42 2.74
CA PRO A 76 -5.26 46.00 2.65
C PRO A 76 -5.72 45.61 1.25
N LYS A 77 -5.33 44.43 0.79
CA LYS A 77 -5.57 44.00 -0.59
C LYS A 77 -5.76 42.50 -0.70
N ASP A 78 -6.75 42.11 -1.50
CA ASP A 78 -6.92 40.73 -1.96
C ASP A 78 -6.16 40.54 -3.27
N LEU A 79 -5.35 39.49 -3.36
CA LEU A 79 -4.57 39.15 -4.55
C LEU A 79 -4.98 37.76 -5.06
N PHE A 80 -5.37 37.70 -6.33
CA PHE A 80 -5.70 36.46 -7.03
C PHE A 80 -4.43 35.81 -7.60
N MET A 81 -4.50 34.54 -8.02
CA MET A 81 -3.36 33.86 -8.66
C MET A 81 -2.81 34.65 -9.85
N LYS A 82 -3.69 35.20 -10.69
CA LYS A 82 -3.28 36.03 -11.84
C LYS A 82 -2.43 37.23 -11.43
N ASP A 83 -2.74 37.86 -10.29
CA ASP A 83 -2.01 39.06 -9.84
C ASP A 83 -0.59 38.69 -9.41
N ILE A 84 -0.44 37.53 -8.75
CA ILE A 84 0.86 36.99 -8.35
C ILE A 84 1.67 36.50 -9.55
N MET A 85 1.03 35.88 -10.54
CA MET A 85 1.69 35.40 -11.75
C MET A 85 2.15 36.54 -12.67
N MET A 86 1.57 37.75 -12.54
CA MET A 86 2.01 38.95 -13.26
C MET A 86 3.25 39.62 -12.64
N LEU A 87 3.60 39.31 -11.39
CA LEU A 87 4.83 39.79 -10.77
C LEU A 87 6.07 39.08 -11.37
N PRO A 88 7.27 39.69 -11.27
CA PRO A 88 8.50 39.03 -11.69
C PRO A 88 8.65 37.65 -11.02
N LYS A 89 8.79 36.61 -11.85
CA LYS A 89 9.04 35.25 -11.40
C LYS A 89 10.51 35.05 -11.10
N TYR A 90 10.80 34.51 -9.92
CA TYR A 90 12.13 34.10 -9.49
C TYR A 90 12.15 32.59 -9.24
N ASN A 91 13.28 31.96 -9.56
CA ASN A 91 13.54 30.57 -9.24
C ASN A 91 14.62 30.50 -8.16
N VAL A 92 14.27 29.95 -7.00
CA VAL A 92 15.18 29.83 -5.85
C VAL A 92 15.34 28.35 -5.52
N THR A 93 16.56 27.82 -5.65
CA THR A 93 16.88 26.48 -5.15
C THR A 93 17.04 26.55 -3.64
N ALA A 94 16.14 25.89 -2.89
CA ALA A 94 16.19 25.89 -1.43
C ALA A 94 15.84 24.54 -0.84
N THR A 95 16.59 24.16 0.19
CA THR A 95 16.34 22.97 1.00
C THR A 95 15.37 23.29 2.13
N LEU A 96 14.28 22.54 2.21
CA LEU A 96 13.41 22.54 3.39
C LEU A 96 13.84 21.40 4.31
N GLN A 97 14.19 21.73 5.55
CA GLN A 97 14.45 20.75 6.60
C GLN A 97 13.39 20.86 7.68
N CYS A 98 12.74 19.73 8.01
CA CYS A 98 11.85 19.69 9.16
C CYS A 98 12.67 19.83 10.45
N ALA A 99 12.20 20.63 11.41
CA ALA A 99 12.81 20.71 12.74
C ALA A 99 12.84 19.34 13.46
N GLY A 100 11.93 18.43 13.12
CA GLY A 100 11.88 17.06 13.66
C GLY A 100 12.77 16.05 12.94
N ASN A 101 13.58 16.45 11.96
CA ASN A 101 14.50 15.54 11.27
C ASN A 101 15.40 14.80 12.27
N ARG A 102 15.61 13.50 12.08
CA ARG A 102 16.37 12.59 12.98
C ARG A 102 15.80 12.42 14.39
N ARG A 103 14.52 12.74 14.62
CA ARG A 103 13.87 12.58 15.93
C ARG A 103 13.96 11.16 16.47
N THR A 104 13.81 10.14 15.62
CA THR A 104 13.78 8.74 16.05
C THR A 104 15.07 8.35 16.77
N ALA A 105 16.23 8.83 16.30
CA ALA A 105 17.50 8.59 16.95
C ALA A 105 17.58 9.25 18.35
N MET A 106 17.03 10.45 18.54
CA MET A 106 16.93 11.08 19.86
C MET A 106 16.00 10.30 20.81
N SER A 107 14.90 9.76 20.27
CA SER A 107 13.96 8.94 21.03
C SER A 107 14.55 7.61 21.51
N LYS A 108 15.62 7.11 20.87
CA LYS A 108 16.35 5.90 21.33
C LYS A 108 17.08 6.13 22.66
N SER A 109 17.54 7.37 22.92
CA SER A 109 18.21 7.75 24.18
C SER A 109 17.18 8.00 25.29
N LYS A 110 16.18 8.84 25.01
CA LYS A 110 15.04 9.09 25.91
C LYS A 110 13.81 9.48 25.09
N THR A 111 12.68 8.83 25.37
CA THR A 111 11.43 8.98 24.59
C THR A 111 10.98 10.44 24.48
N VAL A 112 10.63 10.87 23.28
CA VAL A 112 10.13 12.22 22.95
C VAL A 112 8.74 12.15 22.31
N LYS A 113 7.94 13.22 22.41
CA LYS A 113 6.64 13.28 21.73
C LYS A 113 6.77 13.94 20.35
N GLY A 114 6.34 13.24 19.31
CA GLY A 114 6.25 13.74 17.95
C GLY A 114 6.22 12.61 16.93
N VAL A 115 5.93 12.93 15.67
CA VAL A 115 6.06 11.97 14.55
C VAL A 115 7.50 11.48 14.50
N GLY A 116 7.71 10.16 14.47
CA GLY A 116 9.04 9.58 14.29
C GLY A 116 9.58 9.94 12.92
N TRP A 117 10.78 10.49 12.86
CA TRP A 117 11.48 10.78 11.61
C TRP A 117 12.84 10.13 11.69
N ASP A 118 13.20 9.41 10.64
CA ASP A 118 14.56 8.94 10.42
C ASP A 118 15.40 10.11 9.90
N VAL A 119 16.21 9.92 8.86
CA VAL A 119 17.18 10.92 8.43
C VAL A 119 16.74 11.72 7.21
N SER A 120 15.53 11.49 6.70
CA SER A 120 15.04 11.99 5.42
C SER A 120 13.88 12.99 5.54
N ALA A 121 13.67 13.62 6.69
CA ALA A 121 12.71 14.72 6.83
C ALA A 121 13.29 16.05 6.31
N VAL A 122 13.85 15.99 5.10
CA VAL A 122 14.53 17.07 4.38
C VAL A 122 14.35 16.84 2.87
N GLY A 123 14.39 17.91 2.08
CA GLY A 123 14.38 17.81 0.62
C GLY A 123 14.81 19.12 -0.03
N ASN A 124 15.45 19.03 -1.20
CA ASN A 124 15.92 20.19 -1.96
C ASN A 124 15.12 20.34 -3.26
N ALA A 125 14.61 21.53 -3.53
CA ALA A 125 13.79 21.79 -4.71
C ALA A 125 14.08 23.17 -5.29
N VAL A 126 13.74 23.35 -6.57
CA VAL A 126 13.71 24.65 -7.23
C VAL A 126 12.30 25.21 -7.06
N TRP A 127 12.16 26.31 -6.34
CA TRP A 127 10.86 26.94 -6.07
C TRP A 127 10.68 28.13 -7.01
N GLY A 128 9.58 28.14 -7.77
CA GLY A 128 9.22 29.21 -8.69
C GLY A 128 8.08 30.05 -8.14
N GLY A 129 8.26 31.37 -8.08
CA GLY A 129 7.24 32.28 -7.53
C GLY A 129 7.61 33.74 -7.55
N ALA A 130 6.76 34.57 -6.95
CA ALA A 130 7.03 35.99 -6.72
C ALA A 130 7.78 36.18 -5.40
N LYS A 131 8.73 37.13 -5.35
CA LYS A 131 9.36 37.51 -4.08
C LYS A 131 8.33 38.17 -3.16
N LEU A 132 8.33 37.78 -1.89
CA LEU A 132 7.46 38.39 -0.89
C LEU A 132 7.73 39.89 -0.75
N ALA A 133 9.00 40.32 -0.88
CA ALA A 133 9.37 41.73 -0.87
C ALA A 133 8.66 42.54 -1.98
N ASP A 134 8.56 41.98 -3.20
CA ASP A 134 7.85 42.63 -4.33
C ASP A 134 6.33 42.67 -4.08
N VAL A 135 5.77 41.61 -3.47
CA VAL A 135 4.35 41.55 -3.09
C VAL A 135 4.01 42.57 -2.00
N LEU A 136 4.88 42.76 -1.00
CA LEU A 136 4.68 43.72 0.08
C LEU A 136 4.82 45.18 -0.39
N GLU A 137 5.63 45.43 -1.43
CA GLU A 137 5.75 46.74 -2.07
C GLU A 137 4.43 47.17 -2.72
N LEU A 138 3.64 46.22 -3.28
CA LEU A 138 2.30 46.49 -3.84
C LEU A 138 1.30 47.04 -2.82
N VAL A 139 1.50 46.76 -1.52
CA VAL A 139 0.64 47.26 -0.43
C VAL A 139 1.31 48.40 0.36
N GLY A 140 2.37 48.99 -0.19
CA GLY A 140 3.02 50.18 0.33
C GLY A 140 4.07 49.93 1.41
N ILE A 141 4.62 48.71 1.52
CA ILE A 141 5.76 48.40 2.40
C ILE A 141 7.04 48.34 1.55
N PRO A 142 7.94 49.33 1.64
CA PRO A 142 9.19 49.32 0.88
C PRO A 142 10.11 48.14 1.24
N LYS A 143 11.00 47.78 0.32
CA LYS A 143 12.10 46.84 0.58
C LYS A 143 12.97 47.32 1.75
N HIS A 144 13.57 46.37 2.47
CA HIS A 144 14.40 46.62 3.66
C HIS A 144 13.67 47.35 4.82
N THR A 145 12.35 47.21 4.91
CA THR A 145 11.57 47.77 6.01
C THR A 145 11.58 46.82 7.22
N SER A 146 12.11 47.29 8.34
CA SER A 146 12.08 46.52 9.60
C SER A 146 10.80 46.76 10.42
N VAL A 147 10.18 47.95 10.28
CA VAL A 147 8.94 48.33 10.99
C VAL A 147 8.08 49.22 10.08
N THR A 148 6.77 48.95 9.96
CA THR A 148 5.85 49.84 9.22
C THR A 148 5.52 51.10 10.03
N LYS A 149 5.00 52.15 9.38
CA LYS A 149 4.52 53.36 10.08
C LYS A 149 3.45 53.05 11.14
N SER A 150 2.63 52.03 10.89
CA SER A 150 1.58 51.55 11.80
C SER A 150 2.11 50.59 12.88
N GLY A 151 3.43 50.41 12.99
CA GLY A 151 4.07 49.62 14.04
C GLY A 151 4.15 48.12 13.77
N GLY A 152 3.92 47.67 12.53
CA GLY A 152 4.06 46.26 12.14
C GLY A 152 5.52 45.84 12.06
N LYS A 153 5.88 44.71 12.67
CA LYS A 153 7.27 44.19 12.77
C LYS A 153 7.42 42.76 12.29
N HIS A 154 6.32 42.05 12.07
CA HIS A 154 6.28 40.65 11.66
C HIS A 154 5.29 40.44 10.52
N VAL A 155 5.57 39.44 9.70
CA VAL A 155 4.67 38.94 8.65
C VAL A 155 4.19 37.56 9.07
N GLU A 156 2.91 37.46 9.41
CA GLU A 156 2.22 36.20 9.69
C GLU A 156 1.64 35.63 8.41
N PHE A 157 1.90 34.35 8.16
CA PHE A 157 1.28 33.55 7.11
C PHE A 157 0.22 32.67 7.75
N VAL A 158 -0.99 32.74 7.21
CA VAL A 158 -2.15 31.93 7.62
C VAL A 158 -2.48 30.96 6.51
N SER A 159 -2.49 29.67 6.84
CA SER A 159 -2.98 28.59 5.96
C SER A 159 -4.51 28.52 6.02
N ILE A 160 -5.16 27.92 5.02
CA ILE A 160 -6.59 27.59 5.11
C ILE A 160 -6.87 26.26 5.85
N ASP A 161 -5.86 25.42 6.03
CA ASP A 161 -6.01 24.06 6.58
C ASP A 161 -6.63 24.04 7.99
N LYS A 162 -7.02 22.86 8.48
CA LYS A 162 -7.64 22.72 9.81
C LYS A 162 -6.81 21.80 10.69
N CYS A 163 -6.22 22.36 11.73
CA CYS A 163 -5.34 21.66 12.64
C CYS A 163 -6.05 21.32 13.95
N LYS A 164 -5.83 20.11 14.47
CA LYS A 164 -6.40 19.70 15.77
C LYS A 164 -5.82 20.52 16.92
N GLU A 165 -4.54 20.87 16.84
CA GLU A 165 -3.82 21.66 17.82
C GLU A 165 -4.32 23.10 17.93
N GLU A 166 -5.01 23.60 16.90
CA GLU A 166 -5.66 24.91 16.85
C GLU A 166 -7.18 24.80 17.01
N ASN A 167 -7.67 23.69 17.58
CA ASN A 167 -9.10 23.40 17.76
C ASN A 167 -9.94 23.55 16.47
N GLY A 168 -9.39 23.09 15.34
CA GLY A 168 -10.01 23.22 14.01
C GLY A 168 -9.65 24.52 13.29
N GLY A 169 -8.88 25.41 13.91
CA GLY A 169 -8.30 26.59 13.28
C GLY A 169 -7.06 26.30 12.40
N PRO A 170 -6.55 27.34 11.73
CA PRO A 170 -5.52 27.19 10.70
C PRO A 170 -4.09 27.07 11.23
N TYR A 171 -3.24 26.41 10.44
CA TYR A 171 -1.80 26.48 10.62
C TYR A 171 -1.29 27.91 10.39
N LYS A 172 -0.51 28.43 11.35
CA LYS A 172 0.04 29.79 11.28
C LYS A 172 1.53 29.80 11.65
N ALA A 173 2.29 30.65 10.97
CA ALA A 173 3.68 30.96 11.31
C ALA A 173 4.00 32.40 10.95
N SER A 174 5.06 32.98 11.53
CA SER A 174 5.51 34.32 11.13
C SER A 174 7.01 34.41 10.97
N ILE A 175 7.46 35.37 10.16
CA ILE A 175 8.86 35.80 10.04
C ILE A 175 8.98 37.29 10.40
N PRO A 176 10.16 37.79 10.80
CA PRO A 176 10.40 39.23 10.96
C PRO A 176 10.15 39.99 9.66
N LEU A 177 9.61 41.20 9.75
CA LEU A 177 9.34 42.05 8.57
C LEU A 177 10.62 42.42 7.82
N GLY A 178 11.71 42.63 8.54
CA GLY A 178 13.02 42.86 7.92
C GLY A 178 13.45 41.71 7.01
N GLN A 179 13.19 40.45 7.40
CA GLN A 179 13.47 39.29 6.55
C GLN A 179 12.49 39.19 5.37
N ALA A 180 11.22 39.51 5.58
CA ALA A 180 10.20 39.44 4.54
C ALA A 180 10.39 40.48 3.42
N THR A 181 10.95 41.64 3.77
CA THR A 181 11.15 42.78 2.86
C THR A 181 12.56 42.86 2.30
N ASP A 182 13.47 41.99 2.73
CA ASP A 182 14.82 41.89 2.20
C ASP A 182 14.84 41.04 0.93
N PRO A 183 15.16 41.61 -0.25
CA PRO A 183 15.24 40.85 -1.49
C PRO A 183 16.33 39.77 -1.48
N GLU A 184 17.38 39.89 -0.66
CA GLU A 184 18.48 38.94 -0.59
C GLU A 184 18.17 37.71 0.27
N ALA A 185 17.11 37.79 1.10
CA ALA A 185 16.58 36.68 1.88
C ALA A 185 15.76 35.70 1.04
N ASP A 186 15.43 36.06 -0.21
CA ASP A 186 14.77 35.22 -1.22
C ASP A 186 13.47 34.54 -0.74
N VAL A 187 12.73 35.20 0.15
CA VAL A 187 11.41 34.71 0.59
C VAL A 187 10.44 34.76 -0.58
N LEU A 188 9.83 33.62 -0.92
CA LEU A 188 8.91 33.50 -2.06
C LEU A 188 7.48 33.21 -1.62
N LEU A 189 6.53 33.75 -2.40
CA LEU A 189 5.22 33.14 -2.59
C LEU A 189 5.31 32.23 -3.81
N ALA A 190 5.57 30.95 -3.57
CA ALA A 190 5.81 29.95 -4.60
C ALA A 190 4.49 29.33 -5.09
N TYR A 191 4.36 29.22 -6.41
CA TYR A 191 3.29 28.51 -7.11
C TYR A 191 3.83 27.36 -7.99
N GLU A 192 5.16 27.26 -8.13
CA GLU A 192 5.85 26.16 -8.81
C GLU A 192 6.89 25.47 -7.91
N MET A 193 7.12 24.19 -8.20
CA MET A 193 8.15 23.35 -7.59
C MET A 193 8.75 22.44 -8.66
N ASN A 194 10.07 22.54 -8.83
CA ASN A 194 10.86 21.80 -9.84
C ASN A 194 10.39 22.04 -11.29
N GLY A 195 9.92 23.24 -11.59
CA GLY A 195 9.46 23.64 -12.94
C GLY A 195 8.01 23.25 -13.26
N GLU A 196 7.34 22.56 -12.35
CA GLU A 196 5.92 22.18 -12.45
C GLU A 196 5.09 22.99 -11.45
N LEU A 197 3.78 23.09 -11.68
CA LEU A 197 2.86 23.65 -10.67
C LEU A 197 2.98 22.87 -9.35
N LEU A 198 2.82 23.57 -8.23
CA LEU A 198 2.77 22.91 -6.92
C LEU A 198 1.77 21.77 -6.93
N ASN A 199 2.12 20.66 -6.27
CA ASN A 199 1.13 19.64 -5.97
C ASN A 199 0.36 19.98 -4.69
N ARG A 200 -0.77 19.27 -4.47
CA ARG A 200 -1.61 19.49 -3.29
C ARG A 200 -0.87 19.26 -1.97
N ASP A 201 -0.02 18.24 -1.85
CA ASP A 201 0.75 17.95 -0.62
C ASP A 201 1.71 19.09 -0.22
N HIS A 202 2.24 19.79 -1.21
CA HIS A 202 3.25 20.83 -1.05
C HIS A 202 2.68 22.24 -1.12
N GLY A 203 1.36 22.43 -1.18
CA GLY A 203 0.74 23.74 -0.96
C GLY A 203 0.01 24.36 -2.14
N TYR A 204 -0.34 23.59 -3.18
CA TYR A 204 -1.13 24.11 -4.31
C TYR A 204 -2.42 24.84 -3.84
N PRO A 205 -2.71 26.07 -4.31
CA PRO A 205 -2.03 26.75 -5.42
C PRO A 205 -0.84 27.63 -5.02
N LEU A 206 -0.73 28.03 -3.74
CA LEU A 206 0.28 28.99 -3.30
C LEU A 206 0.80 28.66 -1.89
N ARG A 207 2.11 28.76 -1.72
CA ARG A 207 2.78 28.60 -0.42
C ARG A 207 3.83 29.68 -0.17
N GLY A 208 4.15 29.90 1.10
CA GLY A 208 5.38 30.56 1.49
C GLY A 208 6.58 29.60 1.40
N ILE A 209 7.72 30.11 0.92
CA ILE A 209 9.04 29.50 1.04
C ILE A 209 9.95 30.50 1.74
N VAL A 210 10.53 30.08 2.87
CA VAL A 210 11.46 30.90 3.67
C VAL A 210 12.82 30.18 3.68
N PRO A 211 13.73 30.52 2.74
CA PRO A 211 15.03 29.88 2.65
C PRO A 211 15.88 30.03 3.93
N GLY A 212 16.71 29.03 4.22
CA GLY A 212 17.59 29.03 5.41
C GLY A 212 16.88 28.94 6.76
N VAL A 213 15.56 28.74 6.78
CA VAL A 213 14.72 28.64 7.98
C VAL A 213 14.11 27.24 8.05
N ILE A 214 13.75 26.78 9.25
CA ILE A 214 13.08 25.48 9.42
C ILE A 214 11.80 25.41 8.57
N GLY A 215 11.52 24.24 8.00
CA GLY A 215 10.40 24.06 7.07
C GLY A 215 9.02 24.42 7.64
N ALA A 216 8.87 24.49 8.98
CA ALA A 216 7.65 24.91 9.65
C ALA A 216 7.22 26.35 9.30
N ARG A 217 8.14 27.24 8.92
CA ARG A 217 7.80 28.64 8.59
C ARG A 217 7.39 28.82 7.12
N SER A 218 7.62 27.81 6.29
CA SER A 218 7.20 27.77 4.88
C SER A 218 5.75 27.28 4.78
N VAL A 219 4.81 28.12 5.20
CA VAL A 219 3.36 27.81 5.30
C VAL A 219 2.78 27.44 3.94
N LYS A 220 1.94 26.41 3.91
CA LYS A 220 1.29 25.88 2.70
C LYS A 220 -0.16 26.35 2.63
N TRP A 221 -0.74 26.36 1.42
CA TRP A 221 -2.16 26.69 1.19
C TRP A 221 -2.56 28.02 1.80
N LEU A 222 -1.84 29.08 1.41
CA LEU A 222 -2.01 30.41 1.99
C LEU A 222 -3.46 30.91 1.85
N GLU A 223 -4.01 31.45 2.92
CA GLU A 223 -5.30 32.15 2.95
C GLU A 223 -5.06 33.65 3.18
N ALA A 224 -4.12 34.00 4.06
CA ALA A 224 -3.81 35.39 4.38
C ALA A 224 -2.35 35.62 4.74
N ILE A 225 -1.92 36.86 4.52
CA ILE A 225 -0.67 37.43 5.02
C ILE A 225 -1.02 38.63 5.90
N ASN A 226 -0.70 38.56 7.18
CA ASN A 226 -1.02 39.61 8.14
C ASN A 226 0.24 40.31 8.62
N ILE A 227 0.28 41.63 8.51
CA ILE A 227 1.35 42.45 9.08
C ILE A 227 0.98 42.78 10.53
N ILE A 228 1.78 42.32 11.48
CA ILE A 228 1.46 42.37 12.91
C ILE A 228 2.63 42.95 13.72
N SER A 229 2.32 43.52 14.89
CA SER A 229 3.31 44.22 15.73
C SER A 229 4.22 43.27 16.52
N GLU A 230 3.73 42.07 16.83
CA GLU A 230 4.42 41.04 17.59
C GLU A 230 4.46 39.72 16.81
N GLU A 231 5.27 38.76 17.22
CA GLU A 231 5.32 37.45 16.58
C GLU A 231 3.94 36.74 16.61
N CYS A 232 3.68 35.87 15.64
CA CYS A 232 2.44 35.11 15.54
C CYS A 232 2.14 34.36 16.84
N GLN A 233 0.91 34.50 17.34
CA GLN A 233 0.45 33.89 18.59
C GLN A 233 -0.11 32.46 18.41
N GLY A 234 -0.06 31.92 17.19
CA GLY A 234 -0.52 30.56 16.87
C GLY A 234 0.24 29.48 17.66
N PHE A 235 -0.41 28.34 17.85
CA PHE A 235 0.09 27.19 18.61
C PHE A 235 1.48 26.76 18.11
N PHE A 236 1.69 26.68 16.80
CA PHE A 236 2.95 26.22 16.21
C PHE A 236 4.09 27.25 16.27
N MET A 237 3.81 28.49 16.67
CA MET A 237 4.85 29.48 16.98
C MET A 237 5.12 29.52 18.49
N GLN A 238 4.06 29.50 19.30
CA GLN A 238 4.16 29.74 20.74
C GLN A 238 4.39 28.47 21.56
N LYS A 239 3.77 27.36 21.17
CA LYS A 239 3.68 26.09 21.91
C LYS A 239 4.30 24.91 21.15
N ASP A 240 5.07 25.16 20.10
CA ASP A 240 5.85 24.14 19.40
C ASP A 240 7.09 24.76 18.74
N TYR A 241 7.95 23.91 18.14
CA TYR A 241 9.13 24.32 17.38
C TYR A 241 10.04 25.29 18.15
N LYS A 242 10.35 24.93 19.40
CA LYS A 242 11.31 25.63 20.28
C LYS A 242 12.34 24.63 20.80
N MET A 243 13.59 25.08 20.93
CA MET A 243 14.69 24.27 21.46
C MET A 243 14.82 24.47 22.97
N PHE A 244 14.56 23.42 23.74
CA PHE A 244 14.70 23.42 25.20
C PHE A 244 15.97 22.66 25.62
N PRO A 245 16.57 22.99 26.78
CA PRO A 245 17.69 22.22 27.29
C PRO A 245 17.24 20.83 27.79
N PRO A 246 18.16 19.85 27.93
CA PRO A 246 17.82 18.48 28.31
C PRO A 246 17.15 18.31 29.68
N SER A 247 17.30 19.30 30.57
CA SER A 247 16.68 19.31 31.91
C SER A 247 15.18 19.59 31.91
N VAL A 248 14.61 20.08 30.80
CA VAL A 248 13.18 20.39 30.69
C VAL A 248 12.39 19.15 30.27
N ASN A 249 11.28 18.90 30.94
CA ASN A 249 10.33 17.82 30.70
C ASN A 249 8.89 18.39 30.61
N TRP A 250 7.90 17.51 30.51
CA TRP A 250 6.49 17.94 30.35
C TRP A 250 5.90 18.61 31.60
N ASP A 251 6.46 18.35 32.78
CA ASP A 251 5.94 18.86 34.05
C ASP A 251 6.49 20.26 34.37
N ASN A 252 7.69 20.60 33.88
CA ASN A 252 8.36 21.87 34.15
C ASN A 252 8.52 22.77 32.91
N ILE A 253 7.91 22.40 31.77
CA ILE A 253 8.03 23.17 30.53
C ILE A 253 7.40 24.55 30.67
N ASN A 254 8.20 25.58 30.37
CA ASN A 254 7.71 26.94 30.19
C ASN A 254 8.05 27.46 28.79
N TRP A 255 7.03 27.52 27.95
CA TRP A 255 7.14 27.91 26.54
C TRP A 255 7.67 29.31 26.28
N THR A 256 7.52 30.25 27.22
CA THR A 256 7.96 31.65 27.04
C THR A 256 9.47 31.82 27.26
N THR A 257 10.13 30.84 27.90
CA THR A 257 11.57 30.89 28.16
C THR A 257 12.43 30.70 26.91
N ARG A 258 11.82 30.24 25.81
CA ARG A 258 12.51 29.97 24.54
C ARG A 258 11.85 30.71 23.40
N ARG A 259 12.67 31.13 22.44
CA ARG A 259 12.25 31.78 21.20
C ARG A 259 11.82 30.72 20.18
N PRO A 260 10.85 31.03 19.29
CA PRO A 260 10.53 30.16 18.16
C PRO A 260 11.76 29.88 17.29
N LEU A 261 11.92 28.64 16.85
CA LEU A 261 12.98 28.28 15.91
C LEU A 261 12.72 28.94 14.55
N MET A 262 13.76 29.59 14.03
CA MET A 262 13.80 30.20 12.71
C MET A 262 14.92 29.51 11.91
N ASP A 263 16.14 30.02 12.01
CA ASP A 263 17.37 29.37 11.53
C ASP A 263 17.57 27.98 12.18
N PHE A 264 18.35 27.10 11.54
CA PHE A 264 18.75 25.79 12.05
C PHE A 264 20.27 25.57 11.94
N PRO A 265 20.87 24.86 12.91
CA PRO A 265 22.31 24.62 12.92
C PRO A 265 22.75 23.63 11.83
N VAL A 266 24.06 23.57 11.59
CA VAL A 266 24.67 22.63 10.65
C VAL A 266 24.23 21.17 10.94
N GLN A 267 23.88 20.47 9.87
CA GLN A 267 23.43 19.08 9.86
C GLN A 267 24.23 18.30 8.81
N CYS A 268 24.55 17.04 9.11
CA CYS A 268 25.19 16.11 8.18
C CYS A 268 24.72 14.69 8.44
N VAL A 269 24.43 13.96 7.36
CA VAL A 269 23.88 12.61 7.42
C VAL A 269 24.43 11.77 6.28
N ILE A 270 24.93 10.58 6.61
CA ILE A 270 25.17 9.48 5.66
C ILE A 270 23.85 8.86 5.19
N CYS A 271 23.64 8.76 3.87
CA CYS A 271 22.41 8.21 3.27
C CYS A 271 22.66 7.01 2.35
N SER A 272 23.90 6.77 1.88
CA SER A 272 24.24 5.58 1.09
C SER A 272 24.18 4.27 1.89
N LEU A 273 23.94 4.37 3.20
CA LEU A 273 24.05 3.30 4.17
C LEU A 273 22.86 3.34 5.14
N GLU A 274 22.40 2.15 5.53
CA GLU A 274 21.45 2.00 6.64
C GLU A 274 22.16 2.16 7.99
N ASP A 275 21.43 2.15 9.11
CA ASP A 275 22.05 2.22 10.45
C ASP A 275 22.98 1.01 10.73
N MET A 276 22.70 -0.14 10.10
CA MET A 276 23.54 -1.33 10.14
C MET A 276 23.69 -1.92 8.74
N ASN A 277 24.93 -2.10 8.28
CA ASN A 277 25.23 -2.69 6.98
C ASN A 277 26.22 -3.85 7.12
N VAL A 278 25.99 -4.89 6.33
CA VAL A 278 26.92 -6.02 6.17
C VAL A 278 27.45 -5.99 4.75
N ILE A 279 28.75 -5.80 4.61
CA ILE A 279 29.41 -5.69 3.31
C ILE A 279 30.75 -6.44 3.29
N LYS A 280 31.28 -6.66 2.09
CA LYS A 280 32.62 -7.24 1.92
C LYS A 280 33.69 -6.23 2.34
N PRO A 281 34.79 -6.67 2.97
CA PRO A 281 35.92 -5.78 3.21
C PRO A 281 36.44 -5.21 1.88
N GLY A 282 36.85 -3.96 1.91
CA GLY A 282 37.41 -3.23 0.76
C GLY A 282 36.92 -1.80 0.66
N LYS A 283 37.11 -1.21 -0.54
CA LYS A 283 36.74 0.18 -0.84
C LYS A 283 35.23 0.36 -0.97
N VAL A 284 34.68 1.30 -0.21
CA VAL A 284 33.25 1.59 -0.12
C VAL A 284 33.01 3.08 -0.35
N LYS A 285 31.97 3.39 -1.13
CA LYS A 285 31.48 4.75 -1.31
C LYS A 285 30.52 5.12 -0.19
N ILE A 286 30.90 6.12 0.61
CA ILE A 286 30.02 6.75 1.61
C ILE A 286 29.52 8.04 0.99
N SER A 287 28.21 8.23 0.93
CA SER A 287 27.61 9.48 0.47
C SER A 287 26.39 9.88 1.29
N GLY A 288 26.07 11.17 1.26
CA GLY A 288 25.06 11.77 2.11
C GLY A 288 24.81 13.24 1.77
N TYR A 289 24.15 13.94 2.67
CA TYR A 289 23.92 15.39 2.57
C TYR A 289 24.44 16.12 3.80
N ALA A 290 24.76 17.40 3.61
CA ALA A 290 25.03 18.37 4.66
C ALA A 290 24.29 19.69 4.36
N VAL A 291 23.80 20.39 5.38
CA VAL A 291 23.08 21.66 5.22
C VAL A 291 23.18 22.50 6.50
N SER A 292 23.25 23.82 6.37
CA SER A 292 23.11 24.78 7.48
C SER A 292 22.04 25.79 7.12
N GLY A 293 21.34 26.33 8.12
CA GLY A 293 20.37 27.39 7.89
C GLY A 293 21.04 28.75 7.67
N GLY A 294 20.25 29.81 7.60
CA GLY A 294 20.73 31.19 7.47
C GLY A 294 21.54 31.50 6.21
N GLY A 295 21.58 30.59 5.24
CA GLY A 295 22.31 30.76 3.98
C GLY A 295 23.80 30.46 4.08
N ARG A 296 24.22 29.79 5.15
CA ARG A 296 25.63 29.40 5.35
C ARG A 296 25.94 28.15 4.55
N GLY A 297 26.89 28.25 3.63
CA GLY A 297 27.44 27.11 2.91
C GLY A 297 28.10 26.09 3.84
N ILE A 298 28.27 24.87 3.35
CA ILE A 298 29.05 23.84 4.03
C ILE A 298 30.50 23.97 3.59
N GLU A 299 31.40 24.31 4.50
CA GLU A 299 32.83 24.49 4.23
C GLU A 299 33.62 23.18 4.31
N ARG A 300 33.16 22.22 5.10
CA ARG A 300 33.82 20.90 5.16
C ARG A 300 32.86 19.79 5.58
N VAL A 301 33.08 18.58 5.05
CA VAL A 301 32.45 17.35 5.57
C VAL A 301 33.56 16.37 5.93
N ASP A 302 33.58 15.95 7.19
CA ASP A 302 34.56 15.01 7.73
C ASP A 302 33.90 13.63 7.92
N VAL A 303 34.54 12.58 7.41
CA VAL A 303 34.11 11.19 7.57
C VAL A 303 35.19 10.41 8.32
N SER A 304 34.77 9.68 9.34
CA SER A 304 35.61 8.80 10.13
C SER A 304 35.20 7.34 9.95
N ILE A 305 36.19 6.46 9.88
CA ILE A 305 36.03 5.00 9.85
C ILE A 305 36.62 4.35 11.10
N ASP A 306 36.62 5.03 12.24
CA ASP A 306 37.13 4.50 13.51
C ASP A 306 36.37 5.02 14.74
N GLY A 307 35.08 5.35 14.53
CA GLY A 307 34.20 5.86 15.57
C GLY A 307 34.39 7.34 15.92
N GLY A 308 35.09 8.11 15.08
CA GLY A 308 35.30 9.55 15.24
C GLY A 308 36.68 9.94 15.77
N LYS A 309 37.68 9.06 15.72
CA LYS A 309 39.04 9.35 16.21
C LYS A 309 39.88 10.04 15.13
N ASN A 310 39.88 9.50 13.92
CA ASN A 310 40.55 10.06 12.75
C ASN A 310 39.53 10.39 11.65
N TRP A 311 39.85 11.42 10.86
CA TRP A 311 38.93 12.01 9.90
C TRP A 311 39.59 12.13 8.52
N VAL A 312 38.79 11.86 7.48
CA VAL A 312 39.12 12.13 6.09
C VAL A 312 38.08 13.09 5.55
N GLU A 313 38.52 14.11 4.82
CA GLU A 313 37.60 15.06 4.19
C GLU A 313 36.89 14.40 3.00
N ALA A 314 35.56 14.55 2.95
CA ALA A 314 34.75 14.11 1.84
C ALA A 314 34.67 15.19 0.75
N SER A 315 34.60 14.74 -0.50
CA SER A 315 34.26 15.64 -1.61
C SER A 315 32.84 16.15 -1.46
N ARG A 316 32.60 17.41 -1.87
CA ARG A 316 31.33 18.15 -1.73
C ARG A 316 30.88 18.65 -3.08
N TYR A 317 29.59 18.59 -3.38
CA TYR A 317 29.02 19.06 -4.64
C TYR A 317 27.55 19.46 -4.53
N GLN A 318 27.10 20.29 -5.47
CA GLN A 318 25.70 20.65 -5.69
C GLN A 318 25.29 20.26 -7.11
N LYS A 319 25.42 21.19 -8.07
CA LYS A 319 25.11 20.98 -9.49
C LYS A 319 26.18 20.10 -10.16
N MET A 320 25.75 19.14 -10.96
CA MET A 320 26.65 18.29 -11.75
C MET A 320 27.50 19.15 -12.70
N GLY A 321 28.81 18.90 -12.73
CA GLY A 321 29.74 19.57 -13.65
C GLY A 321 30.21 20.96 -13.21
N ALA A 322 29.73 21.49 -12.08
CA ALA A 322 30.22 22.74 -11.48
C ALA A 322 30.94 22.45 -10.17
N PRO A 323 32.15 22.99 -9.94
CA PRO A 323 32.81 22.87 -8.64
C PRO A 323 32.00 23.64 -7.60
N TYR A 324 31.79 23.02 -6.44
CA TYR A 324 31.16 23.69 -5.31
C TYR A 324 32.21 24.45 -4.50
N VAL A 325 31.96 25.73 -4.27
CA VAL A 325 32.74 26.60 -3.37
C VAL A 325 31.75 27.25 -2.40
N ALA A 326 31.99 27.10 -1.09
CA ALA A 326 31.04 27.59 -0.10
C ALA A 326 30.92 29.13 -0.18
N ASP A 327 29.69 29.63 -0.12
CA ASP A 327 29.31 31.05 -0.22
C ASP A 327 29.78 31.79 -1.50
N ASP A 328 30.24 31.07 -2.52
CA ASP A 328 30.51 31.64 -3.85
C ASP A 328 29.20 31.90 -4.61
N ILE A 329 29.21 32.88 -5.52
CA ILE A 329 28.05 33.27 -6.31
C ILE A 329 27.54 32.15 -7.24
N SER A 330 28.39 31.18 -7.59
CA SER A 330 28.01 30.02 -8.40
C SER A 330 27.28 28.92 -7.60
N SER A 331 27.36 28.98 -6.27
CA SER A 331 26.74 28.03 -5.35
C SER A 331 25.34 28.45 -4.92
N ASP A 332 24.47 27.47 -4.70
CA ASP A 332 23.13 27.72 -4.19
C ASP A 332 23.17 27.78 -2.65
N LYS A 333 23.30 28.99 -2.09
CA LYS A 333 23.46 29.24 -0.64
C LYS A 333 22.34 28.69 0.26
N TRP A 334 21.14 28.49 -0.30
CA TRP A 334 19.98 27.98 0.42
C TRP A 334 19.78 26.46 0.31
N ALA A 335 20.59 25.80 -0.51
CA ALA A 335 20.49 24.39 -0.78
C ALA A 335 21.48 23.58 0.06
N TRP A 336 21.14 22.31 0.27
CA TRP A 336 22.09 21.35 0.82
C TRP A 336 23.31 21.17 -0.08
N VAL A 337 24.31 20.50 0.46
CA VAL A 337 25.52 20.07 -0.23
C VAL A 337 25.57 18.56 -0.12
N LEU A 338 25.65 17.88 -1.26
CA LEU A 338 25.86 16.44 -1.28
C LEU A 338 27.34 16.17 -1.05
N PHE A 339 27.66 15.08 -0.36
CA PHE A 339 29.05 14.67 -0.16
C PHE A 339 29.27 13.22 -0.52
N GLU A 340 30.50 12.91 -0.91
CA GLU A 340 30.96 11.54 -1.08
C GLU A 340 32.45 11.33 -0.76
N VAL A 341 32.77 10.15 -0.26
CA VAL A 341 34.15 9.72 -0.02
C VAL A 341 34.28 8.22 -0.28
N MET A 342 35.41 7.83 -0.85
CA MET A 342 35.82 6.43 -0.97
C MET A 342 36.75 6.10 0.19
N VAL A 343 36.34 5.16 1.05
CA VAL A 343 37.16 4.68 2.18
C VAL A 343 37.38 3.19 2.09
N ASP A 344 38.50 2.71 2.59
CA ASP A 344 38.78 1.28 2.71
C ASP A 344 38.36 0.78 4.10
N ILE A 345 37.52 -0.25 4.15
CA ILE A 345 36.96 -0.79 5.39
C ILE A 345 37.39 -2.25 5.52
N PRO A 346 38.54 -2.52 6.17
CA PRO A 346 39.10 -3.86 6.26
C PRO A 346 38.44 -4.71 7.35
N GLN A 347 37.77 -4.09 8.33
CA GLN A 347 37.16 -4.74 9.49
C GLN A 347 35.89 -4.04 9.96
N SER A 348 35.11 -4.70 10.80
CA SER A 348 33.86 -4.15 11.37
C SER A 348 34.15 -2.85 12.08
N THR A 349 33.50 -1.78 11.66
CA THR A 349 33.80 -0.46 12.20
C THR A 349 32.56 0.45 12.25
N GLN A 350 32.56 1.41 13.17
CA GLN A 350 31.57 2.48 13.21
C GLN A 350 32.03 3.63 12.31
N ILE A 351 31.17 4.00 11.36
CA ILE A 351 31.40 5.13 10.48
C ILE A 351 30.73 6.35 11.08
N VAL A 352 31.37 7.50 10.99
CA VAL A 352 30.84 8.76 11.52
C VAL A 352 30.97 9.85 10.45
N ALA A 353 29.95 10.69 10.28
CA ALA A 353 30.05 11.91 9.48
C ALA A 353 29.64 13.14 10.29
N LYS A 354 30.34 14.25 10.04
CA LYS A 354 30.03 15.58 10.56
C LYS A 354 30.37 16.65 9.53
N ALA A 355 29.66 17.78 9.58
CA ALA A 355 29.94 18.95 8.74
C ALA A 355 30.36 20.18 9.55
N VAL A 356 31.01 21.11 8.85
CA VAL A 356 31.40 22.44 9.32
C VAL A 356 30.84 23.44 8.31
N ASP A 357 30.11 24.45 8.77
CA ASP A 357 29.60 25.52 7.89
C ASP A 357 30.61 26.68 7.73
N THR A 358 30.32 27.66 6.87
CA THR A 358 31.23 28.80 6.59
C THR A 358 31.48 29.72 7.78
N ALA A 359 30.62 29.66 8.81
CA ALA A 359 30.83 30.34 10.09
C ALA A 359 31.57 29.44 11.11
N ALA A 360 32.13 28.31 10.66
CA ALA A 360 32.82 27.31 11.46
C ALA A 360 31.96 26.68 12.58
N ASN A 361 30.64 26.71 12.47
CA ASN A 361 29.79 25.96 13.38
C ASN A 361 29.98 24.46 13.15
N VAL A 362 29.87 23.68 14.23
CA VAL A 362 30.07 22.23 14.22
C VAL A 362 28.88 21.48 14.80
N GLN A 363 28.75 20.22 14.42
CA GLN A 363 27.75 19.32 15.01
C GLN A 363 28.20 18.79 16.38
N PRO A 364 27.28 18.65 17.35
CA PRO A 364 27.57 18.03 18.63
C PRO A 364 27.86 16.53 18.46
N GLU A 365 28.73 16.01 19.31
CA GLU A 365 29.12 14.60 19.23
C GLU A 365 28.00 13.62 19.63
N ASN A 366 27.30 13.95 20.72
CA ASN A 366 26.37 13.06 21.41
C ASN A 366 24.96 13.64 21.39
N VAL A 367 23.95 12.77 21.33
CA VAL A 367 22.55 13.21 21.28
C VAL A 367 22.04 13.66 22.66
N GLU A 368 22.62 13.13 23.72
CA GLU A 368 22.29 13.41 25.12
C GLU A 368 22.49 14.90 25.46
N THR A 369 23.53 15.53 24.90
CA THR A 369 23.86 16.94 25.16
C THR A 369 22.85 17.91 24.56
N ILE A 370 22.14 17.47 23.52
CA ILE A 370 21.12 18.24 22.80
C ILE A 370 19.71 17.65 22.91
N TRP A 371 19.54 16.63 23.76
CA TRP A 371 18.24 16.02 23.97
C TRP A 371 17.22 17.08 24.40
N ASN A 372 16.02 17.02 23.83
CA ASN A 372 14.94 17.92 24.22
C ASN A 372 13.59 17.22 24.07
N LEU A 373 12.62 17.62 24.90
CA LEU A 373 11.31 16.96 25.02
C LEU A 373 10.49 16.88 23.71
N ARG A 374 10.73 17.78 22.74
CA ARG A 374 10.08 17.82 21.42
C ARG A 374 10.81 17.00 20.36
N GLY A 375 12.00 16.52 20.66
CA GLY A 375 12.82 15.78 19.72
C GLY A 375 13.11 16.58 18.45
N VAL A 376 13.39 17.87 18.57
CA VAL A 376 13.74 18.74 17.43
C VAL A 376 15.24 19.00 17.38
N LEU A 377 15.75 19.42 16.23
CA LEU A 377 17.17 19.77 16.00
C LEU A 377 18.15 18.68 16.42
N ASN A 378 17.85 17.41 16.10
CA ASN A 378 18.86 16.36 16.28
C ASN A 378 19.95 16.50 15.21
N THR A 379 21.04 17.17 15.57
CA THR A 379 22.21 17.38 14.73
C THR A 379 23.44 16.62 15.24
N SER A 380 23.27 15.63 16.13
CA SER A 380 24.41 14.82 16.61
C SER A 380 25.12 14.11 15.45
N TRP A 381 26.40 13.75 15.61
CA TRP A 381 27.11 13.01 14.56
C TRP A 381 26.34 11.74 14.14
N HIS A 382 26.20 11.50 12.85
CA HIS A 382 25.49 10.31 12.35
C HIS A 382 26.43 9.10 12.38
N ARG A 383 26.04 8.01 13.04
CA ARG A 383 26.90 6.85 13.36
C ARG A 383 26.38 5.49 12.85
N PRO A 384 26.34 5.22 11.54
CA PRO A 384 26.02 3.88 11.04
C PRO A 384 27.13 2.85 11.36
N TRP A 385 26.72 1.60 11.59
CA TRP A 385 27.63 0.48 11.90
C TRP A 385 27.91 -0.39 10.67
N PHE A 386 29.19 -0.77 10.51
CA PHE A 386 29.65 -1.77 9.55
C PHE A 386 30.07 -3.04 10.28
N LEU A 387 29.55 -4.16 9.81
CA LEU A 387 30.06 -5.49 10.16
C LEU A 387 30.78 -6.05 8.94
N VAL A 388 32.09 -6.23 9.04
CA VAL A 388 32.89 -6.91 8.02
C VAL A 388 32.79 -8.40 8.22
N TYR A 389 32.54 -9.11 7.12
CA TYR A 389 32.55 -10.55 7.07
C TYR A 389 33.84 -11.13 7.66
N LEU A 390 33.73 -11.96 8.72
CA LEU A 390 34.83 -12.80 9.16
C LEU A 390 35.06 -13.89 8.10
N SER A 391 35.89 -13.56 7.12
CA SER A 391 36.14 -14.35 5.90
C SER A 391 36.61 -15.76 6.21
N MET A 392 37.21 -16.03 7.37
CA MET A 392 37.74 -17.34 7.73
C MET A 392 36.64 -18.39 7.99
N PHE A 393 35.53 -18.00 8.63
CA PHE A 393 34.39 -18.90 8.85
C PHE A 393 33.69 -19.22 7.52
N LEU A 394 33.61 -18.23 6.63
CA LEU A 394 33.06 -18.43 5.30
C LEU A 394 34.02 -19.00 4.29
N TYR A 395 35.34 -18.96 4.47
CA TYR A 395 36.31 -19.57 3.56
C TYR A 395 36.40 -21.07 3.82
N VAL A 396 36.35 -21.49 5.09
CA VAL A 396 36.13 -22.90 5.45
C VAL A 396 34.75 -23.33 4.95
N PHE A 397 33.71 -22.50 5.14
CA PHE A 397 32.40 -22.75 4.54
C PHE A 397 32.42 -22.69 3.01
N HIS A 398 33.26 -21.87 2.35
CA HIS A 398 33.32 -21.68 0.90
C HIS A 398 34.11 -22.78 0.23
N ALA A 399 35.19 -23.26 0.85
CA ALA A 399 35.92 -24.44 0.42
C ALA A 399 35.02 -25.68 0.52
N ILE A 400 34.33 -25.85 1.66
CA ILE A 400 33.33 -26.91 1.82
C ILE A 400 32.18 -26.71 0.80
N THR A 401 31.64 -25.51 0.64
CA THR A 401 30.52 -25.28 -0.29
C THR A 401 30.93 -25.28 -1.75
N CYS A 402 32.16 -24.98 -2.17
CA CYS A 402 32.61 -25.14 -3.55
C CYS A 402 32.80 -26.61 -3.93
N GLU A 403 33.21 -27.43 -2.97
CA GLU A 403 33.29 -28.89 -3.16
C GLU A 403 31.88 -29.53 -3.16
N PHE A 404 30.92 -28.94 -2.42
CA PHE A 404 29.49 -29.33 -2.44
C PHE A 404 28.63 -28.67 -3.54
N LEU A 405 29.03 -27.53 -4.12
CA LEU A 405 28.33 -26.80 -5.20
C LEU A 405 28.41 -27.54 -6.54
N ARG A 406 29.18 -28.63 -6.62
CA ARG A 406 29.08 -29.60 -7.71
C ARG A 406 27.86 -30.52 -7.60
N VAL A 407 27.01 -30.37 -6.57
CA VAL A 407 25.83 -31.21 -6.37
C VAL A 407 24.57 -30.36 -6.09
N SER A 408 23.90 -29.88 -7.15
CA SER A 408 22.46 -30.12 -7.36
C SER A 408 21.97 -29.50 -8.67
N LYS A 409 21.56 -30.37 -9.60
CA LYS A 409 20.86 -30.05 -10.86
C LYS A 409 19.36 -29.82 -10.59
N LEU A 410 18.97 -28.82 -9.81
CA LEU A 410 17.55 -28.52 -9.57
C LEU A 410 17.20 -27.14 -10.13
N SER A 411 16.20 -27.09 -11.01
CA SER A 411 15.63 -25.85 -11.54
C SER A 411 15.07 -25.01 -10.39
N GLY A 412 15.53 -23.78 -10.22
CA GLY A 412 15.11 -22.92 -9.11
C GLY A 412 15.94 -21.64 -8.97
N PRO A 413 15.61 -20.78 -7.99
CA PRO A 413 16.42 -19.61 -7.69
C PRO A 413 17.79 -20.02 -7.15
N PRO A 414 18.83 -19.17 -7.31
CA PRO A 414 20.14 -19.42 -6.71
C PRO A 414 20.00 -19.71 -5.22
N THR A 415 20.46 -20.90 -4.81
CA THR A 415 20.29 -21.43 -3.45
C THR A 415 21.66 -21.54 -2.79
N PHE A 416 21.80 -20.99 -1.58
CA PHE A 416 23.02 -21.05 -0.78
C PHE A 416 22.90 -22.15 0.29
N PRO A 417 23.97 -22.90 0.59
CA PRO A 417 23.98 -23.86 1.69
C PRO A 417 23.69 -23.11 3.00
N ILE A 418 22.70 -23.55 3.78
CA ILE A 418 22.11 -22.89 4.97
C ILE A 418 20.98 -21.89 4.69
N ILE A 419 21.24 -20.73 4.07
CA ILE A 419 20.20 -19.69 3.94
C ILE A 419 19.22 -19.95 2.79
N GLY A 420 19.51 -20.93 1.93
CA GLY A 420 18.78 -21.23 0.72
C GLY A 420 18.72 -20.01 -0.21
N CYS A 421 17.58 -19.75 -0.84
CA CYS A 421 17.36 -18.62 -1.73
C CYS A 421 16.83 -17.36 -1.01
N LEU A 422 17.03 -17.22 0.31
CA LEU A 422 16.43 -16.15 1.13
C LEU A 422 16.70 -14.74 0.58
N ILE A 423 17.91 -14.48 0.09
CA ILE A 423 18.30 -13.18 -0.48
C ILE A 423 17.47 -12.87 -1.74
N SER A 424 17.39 -13.82 -2.67
CA SER A 424 16.61 -13.70 -3.91
C SER A 424 15.13 -13.53 -3.61
N PHE A 425 14.60 -14.30 -2.64
CA PHE A 425 13.22 -14.17 -2.18
C PHE A 425 12.94 -12.77 -1.60
N TYR A 426 13.81 -12.25 -0.72
CA TYR A 426 13.61 -10.94 -0.09
C TYR A 426 13.70 -9.79 -1.08
N LYS A 427 14.63 -9.85 -2.06
CA LYS A 427 14.72 -8.86 -3.14
C LYS A 427 13.44 -8.79 -3.98
N ASN A 428 12.81 -9.94 -4.24
CA ASN A 428 11.60 -10.04 -5.07
C ASN A 428 10.28 -10.03 -4.25
N ARG A 429 10.32 -9.73 -2.95
CA ARG A 429 9.14 -9.81 -2.04
C ARG A 429 7.93 -8.97 -2.47
N HIS A 430 8.15 -7.91 -3.24
CA HIS A 430 7.10 -7.02 -3.75
C HIS A 430 6.49 -7.49 -5.08
N ARG A 431 7.12 -8.46 -5.75
CA ARG A 431 6.74 -9.00 -7.07
C ARG A 431 6.77 -10.53 -7.11
N LEU A 432 6.41 -11.18 -6.00
CA LEU A 432 6.59 -12.62 -5.84
C LEU A 432 5.85 -13.42 -6.91
N LEU A 433 4.62 -13.04 -7.28
CA LEU A 433 3.87 -13.76 -8.32
C LEU A 433 4.63 -13.80 -9.65
N ASP A 434 5.07 -12.63 -10.13
CA ASP A 434 5.77 -12.50 -11.40
C ASP A 434 7.15 -13.16 -11.32
N TRP A 435 7.85 -13.03 -10.20
CA TRP A 435 9.14 -13.68 -10.00
C TRP A 435 9.05 -15.21 -10.05
N TYR A 436 8.04 -15.82 -9.42
CA TYR A 436 7.83 -17.26 -9.53
C TYR A 436 7.41 -17.67 -10.93
N THR A 437 6.55 -16.89 -11.61
CA THR A 437 6.19 -17.13 -13.02
C THR A 437 7.42 -17.12 -13.93
N GLU A 438 8.32 -16.14 -13.77
CA GLU A 438 9.58 -16.06 -14.52
C GLU A 438 10.49 -17.27 -14.28
N LEU A 439 10.60 -17.74 -13.04
CA LEU A 439 11.40 -18.92 -12.70
C LEU A 439 10.80 -20.20 -13.29
N LEU A 440 9.48 -20.34 -13.24
CA LEU A 440 8.76 -21.47 -13.84
C LEU A 440 8.88 -21.48 -15.36
N ALA A 441 8.81 -20.31 -16.00
CA ALA A 441 8.98 -20.18 -17.45
C ALA A 441 10.40 -20.54 -17.91
N LYS A 442 11.42 -20.28 -17.08
CA LYS A 442 12.82 -20.66 -17.34
C LYS A 442 13.11 -22.14 -17.06
N SER A 443 12.25 -22.82 -16.29
CA SER A 443 12.42 -24.24 -16.00
C SER A 443 11.93 -25.10 -17.16
N ALA A 444 12.75 -26.06 -17.59
CA ALA A 444 12.42 -26.97 -18.69
C ALA A 444 11.15 -27.81 -18.43
N THR A 445 10.84 -28.09 -17.17
CA THR A 445 9.65 -28.86 -16.77
C THR A 445 8.51 -27.99 -16.24
N ASN A 446 8.68 -26.66 -16.23
CA ASN A 446 7.82 -25.72 -15.51
C ASN A 446 7.61 -26.06 -14.02
N THR A 447 8.60 -26.71 -13.40
CA THR A 447 8.67 -26.97 -11.96
C THR A 447 9.95 -26.39 -11.40
N ILE A 448 9.87 -25.78 -10.22
CA ILE A 448 11.04 -25.24 -9.51
C ILE A 448 11.05 -25.68 -8.05
N VAL A 449 12.24 -25.74 -7.48
CA VAL A 449 12.44 -25.98 -6.05
C VAL A 449 12.94 -24.71 -5.39
N VAL A 450 12.25 -24.29 -4.34
CA VAL A 450 12.55 -23.12 -3.53
C VAL A 450 12.85 -23.57 -2.11
N ASP A 451 14.11 -23.49 -1.72
CA ASP A 451 14.56 -23.79 -0.37
C ASP A 451 15.06 -22.52 0.30
N ARG A 452 14.69 -22.28 1.56
CA ARG A 452 15.12 -21.10 2.34
C ARG A 452 15.05 -21.36 3.83
N ILE A 453 16.00 -20.80 4.57
CA ILE A 453 16.02 -20.91 6.03
C ILE A 453 14.73 -20.38 6.67
N GLY A 454 14.22 -21.13 7.65
CA GLY A 454 13.01 -20.77 8.41
C GLY A 454 11.69 -21.01 7.67
N ALA A 455 11.72 -21.54 6.45
CA ALA A 455 10.55 -22.05 5.74
C ALA A 455 10.78 -23.49 5.30
N ARG A 456 9.69 -24.20 5.01
CA ARG A 456 9.77 -25.55 4.44
C ARG A 456 10.26 -25.47 3.00
N ARG A 457 11.06 -26.46 2.58
CA ARG A 457 11.39 -26.68 1.17
C ARG A 457 10.09 -26.75 0.38
N THR A 458 10.00 -25.89 -0.64
CA THR A 458 8.77 -25.66 -1.39
C THR A 458 9.00 -25.98 -2.85
N ILE A 459 8.29 -26.97 -3.37
CA ILE A 459 8.25 -27.29 -4.79
C ILE A 459 7.08 -26.50 -5.39
N VAL A 460 7.34 -25.72 -6.43
CA VAL A 460 6.30 -24.97 -7.15
C VAL A 460 6.22 -25.48 -8.58
N THR A 461 5.03 -25.84 -9.04
CA THR A 461 4.80 -26.38 -10.38
C THR A 461 3.73 -25.60 -11.13
N ALA A 462 3.98 -25.40 -12.43
CA ALA A 462 2.97 -25.04 -13.42
C ALA A 462 2.73 -26.17 -14.44
N ASN A 463 3.33 -27.35 -14.25
CA ASN A 463 3.16 -28.52 -15.09
C ASN A 463 1.83 -29.24 -14.79
N PRO A 464 0.88 -29.33 -15.74
CA PRO A 464 -0.42 -29.99 -15.52
C PRO A 464 -0.35 -31.46 -15.13
N GLU A 465 0.67 -32.20 -15.57
CA GLU A 465 0.85 -33.61 -15.22
C GLU A 465 1.18 -33.76 -13.73
N ASN A 466 2.05 -32.89 -13.21
CA ASN A 466 2.34 -32.81 -11.77
C ASN A 466 1.08 -32.42 -10.98
N VAL A 467 0.27 -31.49 -11.51
CA VAL A 467 -1.01 -31.09 -10.87
C VAL A 467 -2.01 -32.25 -10.85
N GLU A 468 -2.16 -33.01 -11.94
CA GLU A 468 -2.99 -34.22 -11.98
C GLU A 468 -2.49 -35.27 -11.00
N TYR A 469 -1.18 -35.49 -10.97
CA TYR A 469 -0.58 -36.47 -10.08
C TYR A 469 -0.88 -36.16 -8.61
N MET A 470 -0.65 -34.91 -8.20
CA MET A 470 -0.93 -34.48 -6.83
C MET A 470 -2.41 -34.48 -6.47
N LEU A 471 -3.28 -34.04 -7.39
CA LEU A 471 -4.69 -33.84 -7.09
C LEU A 471 -5.57 -35.06 -7.34
N LYS A 472 -5.08 -36.08 -8.04
CA LYS A 472 -5.86 -37.26 -8.43
C LYS A 472 -5.08 -38.55 -8.26
N THR A 473 -3.93 -38.70 -8.91
CA THR A 473 -3.22 -39.99 -8.99
C THR A 473 -2.67 -40.46 -7.65
N ASN A 474 -1.93 -39.61 -6.93
CA ASN A 474 -1.40 -39.90 -5.59
C ASN A 474 -1.99 -38.96 -4.53
N PHE A 475 -3.31 -38.75 -4.60
CA PHE A 475 -4.04 -37.78 -3.78
C PHE A 475 -3.79 -37.92 -2.27
N ASN A 476 -3.69 -39.15 -1.76
CA ASN A 476 -3.53 -39.40 -0.32
C ASN A 476 -2.14 -38.96 0.20
N ASN A 477 -1.11 -38.94 -0.64
CA ASN A 477 0.23 -38.48 -0.25
C ASN A 477 0.33 -36.95 -0.17
N PHE A 478 -0.61 -36.21 -0.77
CA PHE A 478 -0.58 -34.74 -0.84
C PHE A 478 -1.80 -34.09 -0.13
N PRO A 479 -1.99 -34.31 1.19
CA PRO A 479 -3.00 -33.60 1.97
C PRO A 479 -2.69 -32.10 2.09
N LYS A 480 -3.63 -31.32 2.64
CA LYS A 480 -3.34 -29.95 3.06
C LYS A 480 -2.32 -29.93 4.20
N GLY A 481 -2.43 -30.88 5.13
CA GLY A 481 -1.45 -31.17 6.17
C GLY A 481 -1.44 -30.18 7.33
N LYS A 482 -0.85 -30.61 8.45
CA LYS A 482 -0.76 -29.83 9.71
C LYS A 482 -0.31 -28.37 9.52
N PRO A 483 0.69 -28.03 8.68
CA PRO A 483 1.11 -26.64 8.53
C PRO A 483 0.01 -25.73 7.98
N PHE A 484 -0.85 -26.23 7.10
CA PHE A 484 -2.02 -25.48 6.60
C PHE A 484 -3.05 -25.29 7.71
N THR A 485 -3.31 -26.36 8.47
CA THR A 485 -4.19 -26.35 9.65
C THR A 485 -3.71 -25.41 10.75
N GLU A 486 -2.40 -25.27 10.98
CA GLU A 486 -1.86 -24.32 11.96
C GLU A 486 -2.06 -22.85 11.54
N ILE A 487 -2.00 -22.56 10.24
CA ILE A 487 -2.14 -21.19 9.71
C ILE A 487 -3.59 -20.73 9.81
N LEU A 488 -4.53 -21.58 9.36
CA LEU A 488 -5.95 -21.24 9.22
C LEU A 488 -6.85 -21.80 10.32
N GLY A 489 -6.36 -22.72 11.16
CA GLY A 489 -7.19 -23.45 12.11
C GLY A 489 -7.84 -22.59 13.19
N ASP A 490 -7.22 -21.48 13.58
CA ASP A 490 -7.88 -20.54 14.51
C ASP A 490 -9.12 -19.90 13.87
N PHE A 491 -9.17 -19.78 12.54
CA PHE A 491 -10.26 -19.12 11.83
C PHE A 491 -11.26 -20.11 11.23
N LEU A 492 -10.77 -21.16 10.55
CA LEU A 492 -11.61 -22.13 9.84
C LEU A 492 -11.86 -23.42 10.62
N GLY A 493 -11.27 -23.55 11.82
CA GLY A 493 -11.35 -24.77 12.62
C GLY A 493 -10.99 -26.02 11.81
N TYR A 494 -11.82 -27.05 11.92
CA TYR A 494 -11.76 -28.28 11.13
C TYR A 494 -12.76 -28.31 9.97
N GLY A 495 -13.10 -27.14 9.42
CA GLY A 495 -14.01 -27.02 8.29
C GLY A 495 -13.46 -27.65 7.00
N ILE A 496 -14.32 -27.78 5.99
CA ILE A 496 -14.06 -28.59 4.79
C ILE A 496 -12.80 -28.20 3.99
N PHE A 497 -12.31 -26.96 4.13
CA PHE A 497 -11.06 -26.53 3.51
C PHE A 497 -9.81 -26.91 4.30
N ASN A 498 -9.95 -27.08 5.61
CA ASN A 498 -8.86 -27.34 6.55
C ASN A 498 -8.78 -28.81 6.98
N ALA A 499 -9.84 -29.59 6.74
CA ALA A 499 -9.88 -31.02 7.00
C ALA A 499 -9.12 -31.84 5.94
N ASP A 500 -8.61 -33.00 6.37
CA ASP A 500 -8.00 -34.04 5.54
C ASP A 500 -8.58 -35.43 5.93
N GLY A 501 -8.25 -36.47 5.14
CA GLY A 501 -8.60 -37.85 5.47
C GLY A 501 -10.12 -38.12 5.55
N GLU A 502 -10.51 -38.96 6.52
CA GLU A 502 -11.91 -39.36 6.73
C GLU A 502 -12.83 -38.20 7.10
N LEU A 503 -12.37 -37.26 7.94
CA LEU A 503 -13.17 -36.08 8.30
C LEU A 503 -13.54 -35.25 7.07
N TRP A 504 -12.56 -35.01 6.19
CA TRP A 504 -12.82 -34.33 4.92
C TRP A 504 -13.76 -35.14 4.03
N ARG A 505 -13.58 -36.47 3.91
CA ARG A 505 -14.47 -37.32 3.10
C ARG A 505 -15.92 -37.25 3.58
N THR A 506 -16.15 -37.31 4.89
CA THR A 506 -17.48 -37.21 5.49
C THR A 506 -18.12 -35.85 5.21
N GLN A 507 -17.43 -34.75 5.53
CA GLN A 507 -17.93 -33.40 5.25
C GLN A 507 -18.18 -33.18 3.75
N ARG A 508 -17.27 -33.67 2.89
CA ARG A 508 -17.36 -33.56 1.44
C ARG A 508 -18.56 -34.32 0.88
N LYS A 509 -18.80 -35.56 1.34
CA LYS A 509 -19.94 -36.38 0.91
C LYS A 509 -21.25 -35.68 1.24
N LEU A 510 -21.40 -35.22 2.49
CA LEU A 510 -22.57 -34.47 2.96
C LEU A 510 -22.79 -33.21 2.13
N ALA A 511 -21.77 -32.34 2.04
CA ALA A 511 -21.86 -31.11 1.27
C ALA A 511 -22.20 -31.37 -0.21
N SER A 512 -21.57 -32.37 -0.85
CA SER A 512 -21.79 -32.66 -2.27
C SER A 512 -23.24 -33.04 -2.58
N HIS A 513 -23.89 -33.78 -1.69
CA HIS A 513 -25.29 -34.14 -1.81
C HIS A 513 -26.16 -32.88 -1.83
N GLU A 514 -25.95 -31.97 -0.86
CA GLU A 514 -26.74 -30.75 -0.75
C GLU A 514 -26.53 -29.76 -1.89
N PHE A 515 -25.27 -29.56 -2.33
CA PHE A 515 -24.97 -28.68 -3.47
C PHE A 515 -25.50 -29.24 -4.82
N SER A 516 -25.77 -30.55 -4.89
CA SER A 516 -26.29 -31.19 -6.11
C SER A 516 -27.82 -31.20 -6.22
N ALA A 517 -28.53 -30.92 -5.13
CA ALA A 517 -29.99 -30.98 -5.08
C ALA A 517 -30.66 -29.92 -5.97
N ASN A 518 -31.68 -30.31 -6.75
CA ASN A 518 -32.44 -29.39 -7.60
C ASN A 518 -33.07 -28.24 -6.80
N SER A 519 -33.60 -28.53 -5.61
CA SER A 519 -34.14 -27.53 -4.69
C SER A 519 -33.12 -26.44 -4.31
N MET A 520 -31.84 -26.79 -4.18
CA MET A 520 -30.79 -25.82 -3.86
C MET A 520 -30.53 -24.89 -5.05
N ARG A 521 -30.59 -25.41 -6.28
CA ARG A 521 -30.41 -24.60 -7.50
C ARG A 521 -31.55 -23.59 -7.66
N GLU A 522 -32.79 -24.03 -7.47
CA GLU A 522 -33.97 -23.16 -7.52
C GLU A 522 -33.90 -22.08 -6.44
N PHE A 523 -33.53 -22.45 -5.20
CA PHE A 523 -33.35 -21.50 -4.10
C PHE A 523 -32.26 -20.46 -4.39
N VAL A 524 -31.12 -20.88 -4.95
CA VAL A 524 -30.04 -19.97 -5.35
C VAL A 524 -30.51 -18.97 -6.40
N ILE A 525 -31.26 -19.40 -7.41
CA ILE A 525 -31.77 -18.51 -8.47
C ILE A 525 -32.79 -17.53 -7.93
N LYS A 526 -33.72 -18.01 -7.09
CA LYS A 526 -34.69 -17.15 -6.41
C LYS A 526 -33.98 -16.07 -5.60
N THR A 527 -33.00 -16.48 -4.79
CA THR A 527 -32.19 -15.57 -3.97
C THR A 527 -31.41 -14.58 -4.85
N LEU A 528 -30.81 -15.04 -5.95
CA LEU A 528 -30.07 -14.20 -6.90
C LEU A 528 -30.98 -13.13 -7.52
N LYS A 529 -32.17 -13.55 -7.97
CA LYS A 529 -33.16 -12.65 -8.56
C LYS A 529 -33.56 -11.58 -7.55
N GLU A 530 -33.86 -11.98 -6.32
CA GLU A 530 -34.22 -11.04 -5.25
C GLU A 530 -33.09 -10.05 -4.93
N GLU A 531 -31.86 -10.51 -4.73
CA GLU A 531 -30.73 -9.63 -4.38
C GLU A 531 -30.30 -8.72 -5.53
N VAL A 532 -30.32 -9.22 -6.77
CA VAL A 532 -29.89 -8.42 -7.92
C VAL A 532 -30.97 -7.42 -8.31
N GLU A 533 -32.21 -7.87 -8.53
CA GLU A 533 -33.28 -6.99 -9.03
C GLU A 533 -33.77 -5.99 -7.98
N ASN A 534 -33.83 -6.37 -6.70
CA ASN A 534 -34.36 -5.48 -5.66
C ASN A 534 -33.29 -4.66 -4.94
N ARG A 535 -31.98 -4.95 -5.11
CA ARG A 535 -30.91 -4.25 -4.39
C ARG A 535 -29.78 -3.78 -5.28
N LEU A 536 -29.11 -4.68 -6.01
CA LEU A 536 -27.96 -4.30 -6.83
C LEU A 536 -28.36 -3.31 -7.93
N LEU A 537 -29.38 -3.64 -8.73
CA LEU A 537 -29.79 -2.81 -9.85
C LEU A 537 -30.30 -1.43 -9.38
N PRO A 538 -31.17 -1.32 -8.36
CA PRO A 538 -31.56 0.00 -7.84
C PRO A 538 -30.39 0.87 -7.38
N VAL A 539 -29.38 0.27 -6.74
CA VAL A 539 -28.14 1.00 -6.36
C VAL A 539 -27.41 1.50 -7.61
N LEU A 540 -27.23 0.66 -8.63
CA LEU A 540 -26.59 1.04 -9.89
C LEU A 540 -27.42 2.09 -10.66
N GLU A 541 -28.75 2.02 -10.64
CA GLU A 541 -29.63 3.05 -11.23
C GLU A 541 -29.48 4.40 -10.54
N SER A 542 -29.40 4.41 -9.22
CA SER A 542 -29.15 5.62 -8.43
C SER A 542 -27.79 6.24 -8.80
N LEU A 543 -26.73 5.41 -8.81
CA LEU A 543 -25.37 5.84 -9.17
C LEU A 543 -25.27 6.35 -10.61
N ALA A 544 -26.00 5.73 -11.55
CA ALA A 544 -26.07 6.19 -12.93
C ALA A 544 -26.72 7.57 -13.07
N LYS A 545 -27.66 7.93 -12.18
CA LYS A 545 -28.30 9.26 -12.15
C LYS A 545 -27.41 10.31 -11.48
N THR A 546 -26.73 9.96 -10.39
CA THR A 546 -25.90 10.90 -9.61
C THR A 546 -24.49 11.09 -10.19
N SER A 547 -24.04 10.19 -11.08
CA SER A 547 -22.66 10.17 -11.61
C SER A 547 -21.59 10.11 -10.52
N GLU A 548 -21.92 9.51 -9.37
CA GLU A 548 -20.98 9.32 -8.27
C GLU A 548 -20.01 8.17 -8.53
N VAL A 549 -18.79 8.32 -8.02
CA VAL A 549 -17.76 7.26 -8.08
C VAL A 549 -18.03 6.24 -6.98
N VAL A 550 -18.14 4.97 -7.38
CA VAL A 550 -18.31 3.84 -6.45
C VAL A 550 -17.14 2.86 -6.55
N ASP A 551 -16.85 2.15 -5.46
CA ASP A 551 -15.98 0.97 -5.51
C ASP A 551 -16.79 -0.29 -5.86
N LEU A 552 -16.69 -0.72 -7.11
CA LEU A 552 -17.42 -1.90 -7.58
C LEU A 552 -16.93 -3.19 -6.90
N GLN A 553 -15.64 -3.27 -6.53
CA GLN A 553 -15.13 -4.42 -5.79
C GLN A 553 -15.85 -4.58 -4.45
N GLU A 554 -16.03 -3.47 -3.74
CA GLU A 554 -16.72 -3.45 -2.45
C GLU A 554 -18.19 -3.82 -2.59
N LEU A 555 -18.88 -3.24 -3.57
CA LEU A 555 -20.29 -3.54 -3.84
C LEU A 555 -20.50 -5.03 -4.18
N LEU A 556 -19.65 -5.60 -5.04
CA LEU A 556 -19.69 -7.03 -5.41
C LEU A 556 -19.36 -7.94 -4.23
N ARG A 557 -18.47 -7.51 -3.34
CA ARG A 557 -18.11 -8.25 -2.12
C ARG A 557 -19.27 -8.30 -1.12
N ARG A 558 -19.97 -7.17 -0.92
CA ARG A 558 -21.19 -7.11 -0.10
C ARG A 558 -22.30 -7.98 -0.67
N LEU A 559 -22.50 -7.93 -1.99
CA LEU A 559 -23.45 -8.79 -2.70
C LEU A 559 -23.12 -10.28 -2.51
N ALA A 560 -21.87 -10.67 -2.76
CA ALA A 560 -21.44 -12.06 -2.61
C ALA A 560 -21.58 -12.56 -1.16
N PHE A 561 -21.30 -11.68 -0.17
CA PHE A 561 -21.50 -11.99 1.25
C PHE A 561 -22.98 -12.23 1.58
N ASN A 562 -23.88 -11.34 1.16
CA ASN A 562 -25.31 -11.51 1.35
C ASN A 562 -25.83 -12.79 0.70
N MET A 563 -25.42 -13.03 -0.55
CA MET A 563 -25.79 -14.22 -1.30
C MET A 563 -25.40 -15.50 -0.56
N ILE A 564 -24.15 -15.61 -0.09
CA ILE A 564 -23.72 -16.81 0.62
C ILE A 564 -24.37 -16.95 1.99
N CYS A 565 -24.60 -15.84 2.71
CA CYS A 565 -25.33 -15.87 3.98
C CYS A 565 -26.80 -16.30 3.79
N LYS A 566 -27.50 -15.84 2.75
CA LYS A 566 -28.86 -16.31 2.43
C LYS A 566 -28.87 -17.78 2.03
N VAL A 567 -27.96 -18.20 1.14
CA VAL A 567 -27.91 -19.57 0.63
C VAL A 567 -27.48 -20.58 1.71
N SER A 568 -26.47 -20.24 2.51
CA SER A 568 -25.91 -21.14 3.52
C SER A 568 -26.63 -21.09 4.86
N LEU A 569 -27.06 -19.90 5.29
CA LEU A 569 -27.61 -19.67 6.63
C LEU A 569 -29.09 -19.21 6.61
N GLY A 570 -29.69 -18.93 5.45
CA GLY A 570 -31.08 -18.48 5.37
C GLY A 570 -31.34 -17.11 6.02
N ILE A 571 -30.32 -16.25 6.14
CA ILE A 571 -30.43 -14.94 6.78
C ILE A 571 -30.17 -13.79 5.81
N ASP A 572 -30.91 -12.69 5.99
CA ASP A 572 -30.76 -11.45 5.24
C ASP A 572 -30.25 -10.34 6.17
N ARG A 573 -28.98 -9.93 6.06
CA ARG A 573 -28.38 -9.05 7.09
C ARG A 573 -27.41 -7.97 6.60
N CYS A 574 -27.07 -7.84 5.32
CA CYS A 574 -26.24 -6.71 4.87
C CYS A 574 -26.97 -5.74 3.95
N CYS A 575 -26.70 -4.46 4.15
CA CYS A 575 -27.11 -3.39 3.26
C CYS A 575 -26.11 -3.31 2.09
N LEU A 576 -26.61 -3.29 0.85
CA LEU A 576 -25.78 -3.02 -0.34
C LEU A 576 -25.44 -1.53 -0.49
N ASP A 577 -26.04 -0.65 0.33
CA ASP A 577 -25.76 0.78 0.33
C ASP A 577 -24.30 1.03 0.73
N PRO A 578 -23.48 1.64 -0.16
CA PRO A 578 -22.09 1.99 0.13
C PRO A 578 -21.92 2.96 1.30
N SER A 579 -22.95 3.74 1.64
CA SER A 579 -22.94 4.69 2.75
C SER A 579 -23.22 4.04 4.12
N SER A 580 -23.73 2.80 4.13
CA SER A 580 -24.00 2.05 5.36
C SER A 580 -22.73 1.39 5.91
N PRO A 581 -22.50 1.40 7.24
CA PRO A 581 -21.35 0.74 7.85
C PRO A 581 -21.35 -0.76 7.52
N ASP A 582 -20.16 -1.36 7.40
CA ASP A 582 -20.03 -2.81 7.22
C ASP A 582 -20.66 -3.53 8.42
N SER A 583 -21.20 -4.73 8.18
CA SER A 583 -21.63 -5.56 9.31
C SER A 583 -20.42 -5.97 10.15
N SER A 584 -20.58 -6.01 11.48
CA SER A 584 -19.54 -6.48 12.41
C SER A 584 -18.97 -7.85 12.01
N LEU A 585 -19.84 -8.73 11.49
CA LEU A 585 -19.44 -10.03 10.94
C LEU A 585 -18.53 -9.89 9.71
N ALA A 586 -18.90 -9.04 8.75
CA ALA A 586 -18.11 -8.78 7.55
C ALA A 586 -16.70 -8.25 7.88
N GLU A 587 -16.59 -7.30 8.82
CA GLU A 587 -15.30 -6.76 9.28
C GLU A 587 -14.46 -7.83 10.00
N ALA A 588 -15.10 -8.66 10.83
CA ALA A 588 -14.43 -9.75 11.52
C ALA A 588 -13.86 -10.79 10.55
N PHE A 589 -14.62 -11.18 9.52
CA PHE A 589 -14.14 -12.05 8.44
C PHE A 589 -12.94 -11.44 7.70
N ASP A 590 -12.98 -10.13 7.37
CA ASP A 590 -11.87 -9.47 6.67
C ASP A 590 -10.59 -9.46 7.51
N MET A 591 -10.73 -9.15 8.80
CA MET A 591 -9.62 -9.13 9.75
C MET A 591 -9.02 -10.52 9.94
N ALA A 592 -9.87 -11.54 10.10
CA ALA A 592 -9.44 -12.92 10.29
C ALA A 592 -8.73 -13.46 9.04
N SER A 593 -9.30 -13.26 7.85
CA SER A 593 -8.69 -13.61 6.56
C SER A 593 -7.35 -12.90 6.35
N LEU A 594 -7.26 -11.59 6.58
CA LEU A 594 -6.05 -10.81 6.37
C LEU A 594 -4.91 -11.24 7.29
N ILE A 595 -5.17 -11.44 8.58
CA ILE A 595 -4.14 -11.85 9.54
C ILE A 595 -3.69 -13.28 9.27
N SER A 596 -4.63 -14.18 8.94
CA SER A 596 -4.32 -15.56 8.57
C SER A 596 -3.45 -15.64 7.31
N ALA A 597 -3.75 -14.84 6.28
CA ALA A 597 -2.91 -14.71 5.09
C ALA A 597 -1.47 -14.29 5.43
N ARG A 598 -1.33 -13.30 6.33
CA ARG A 598 -0.02 -12.77 6.77
C ARG A 598 0.82 -13.79 7.52
N ARG A 599 0.21 -14.73 8.25
CA ARG A 599 0.95 -15.86 8.88
C ARG A 599 1.68 -16.69 7.83
N GLY A 600 1.01 -16.99 6.71
CA GLY A 600 1.59 -17.77 5.60
C GLY A 600 2.68 -17.03 4.81
N ALA A 601 2.64 -15.68 4.80
CA ALA A 601 3.65 -14.83 4.17
C ALA A 601 4.81 -14.43 5.11
N ALA A 602 4.74 -14.77 6.41
CA ALA A 602 5.74 -14.40 7.39
C ALA A 602 7.11 -15.02 7.05
N PRO A 603 8.22 -14.27 7.16
CA PRO A 603 9.56 -14.81 6.88
C PRO A 603 9.95 -15.97 7.81
N LEU A 604 9.50 -15.91 9.08
CA LEU A 604 9.77 -16.91 10.11
C LEU A 604 8.46 -17.25 10.82
N PHE A 605 8.05 -18.52 10.75
CA PHE A 605 6.80 -18.98 11.36
C PHE A 605 6.79 -18.80 12.90
N LEU A 606 7.97 -18.81 13.54
CA LEU A 606 8.10 -18.61 14.99
C LEU A 606 7.57 -17.24 15.44
N VAL A 607 7.64 -16.21 14.60
CA VAL A 607 7.25 -14.84 14.98
C VAL A 607 5.77 -14.75 15.33
N TRP A 608 4.90 -15.33 14.50
CA TRP A 608 3.46 -15.27 14.77
C TRP A 608 3.08 -16.25 15.91
N LYS A 609 3.76 -17.41 16.02
CA LYS A 609 3.57 -18.32 17.16
C LYS A 609 3.90 -17.65 18.49
N MET A 610 5.01 -16.89 18.57
CA MET A 610 5.37 -16.12 19.76
C MET A 610 4.33 -15.02 20.08
N LYS A 611 3.87 -14.28 19.07
CA LYS A 611 2.81 -13.27 19.26
C LYS A 611 1.50 -13.89 19.76
N LYS A 612 1.17 -15.10 19.29
CA LYS A 612 -0.01 -15.86 19.71
C LYS A 612 0.14 -16.30 21.15
N TRP A 613 1.28 -16.86 21.52
CA TRP A 613 1.58 -17.27 22.91
C TRP A 613 1.50 -16.08 23.89
N LEU A 614 2.03 -14.92 23.50
CA LEU A 614 1.96 -13.69 24.30
C LEU A 614 0.59 -12.99 24.25
N GLY A 615 -0.31 -13.37 23.34
CA GLY A 615 -1.61 -12.72 23.18
C GLY A 615 -1.53 -11.24 22.78
N ILE A 616 -0.58 -10.87 21.91
CA ILE A 616 -0.32 -9.47 21.53
C ILE A 616 -0.46 -9.19 20.02
N GLY A 617 -0.67 -7.93 19.68
CA GLY A 617 -0.56 -7.44 18.30
C GLY A 617 -1.58 -8.03 17.33
N SER A 618 -1.10 -8.65 16.24
CA SER A 618 -1.96 -9.28 15.22
C SER A 618 -2.75 -10.45 15.79
N GLU A 619 -2.15 -11.25 16.66
CA GLU A 619 -2.76 -12.51 17.10
C GLU A 619 -3.90 -12.28 18.10
N ARG A 620 -3.81 -11.23 18.94
CA ARG A 620 -4.94 -10.79 19.78
C ARG A 620 -6.12 -10.32 18.94
N ARG A 621 -5.84 -9.55 17.87
CA ARG A 621 -6.89 -9.08 16.96
C ARG A 621 -7.55 -10.21 16.18
N LEU A 622 -6.77 -11.20 15.75
CA LEU A 622 -7.31 -12.41 15.12
C LEU A 622 -8.22 -13.16 16.08
N LYS A 623 -7.78 -13.37 17.32
CA LYS A 623 -8.62 -14.02 18.35
C LYS A 623 -9.97 -13.30 18.49
N ASN A 624 -9.95 -12.00 18.74
CA ASN A 624 -11.18 -11.21 18.88
C ASN A 624 -12.09 -11.29 17.64
N ALA A 625 -11.51 -11.27 16.43
CA ALA A 625 -12.29 -11.37 15.20
C ALA A 625 -12.92 -12.78 15.04
N VAL A 626 -12.18 -13.82 15.38
CA VAL A 626 -12.68 -15.20 15.39
C VAL A 626 -13.80 -15.37 16.42
N ASP A 627 -13.64 -14.82 17.62
CA ASP A 627 -14.66 -14.88 18.67
C ASP A 627 -15.99 -14.28 18.17
N VAL A 628 -15.95 -13.12 17.49
CA VAL A 628 -17.13 -12.52 16.85
C VAL A 628 -17.73 -13.46 15.79
N VAL A 629 -16.91 -14.04 14.90
CA VAL A 629 -17.41 -14.97 13.87
C VAL A 629 -18.09 -16.19 14.49
N HIS A 630 -17.49 -16.78 15.53
CA HIS A 630 -18.03 -17.93 16.23
C HIS A 630 -19.36 -17.61 16.91
N GLU A 631 -19.42 -16.52 17.69
CA GLU A 631 -20.66 -16.07 18.35
C GLU A 631 -21.81 -15.91 17.34
N TYR A 632 -21.54 -15.29 16.19
CA TYR A 632 -22.54 -15.10 15.14
C TYR A 632 -23.05 -16.40 14.52
N VAL A 633 -22.13 -17.30 14.14
CA VAL A 633 -22.53 -18.58 13.50
C VAL A 633 -23.26 -19.46 14.51
N GLU A 634 -22.78 -19.50 15.75
CA GLU A 634 -23.41 -20.26 16.83
C GLU A 634 -24.80 -19.72 17.16
N GLU A 635 -25.01 -18.39 17.25
CA GLU A 635 -26.34 -17.79 17.46
C GLU A 635 -27.34 -18.26 16.40
N ILE A 636 -26.96 -18.20 15.12
CA ILE A 636 -27.81 -18.62 13.99
C ILE A 636 -28.11 -20.12 14.07
N MET A 637 -27.13 -20.94 14.43
CA MET A 637 -27.32 -22.38 14.62
C MET A 637 -28.33 -22.66 15.73
N HIS A 638 -28.24 -21.96 16.87
CA HIS A 638 -29.17 -22.10 17.99
C HIS A 638 -30.58 -21.66 17.61
N GLU A 639 -30.74 -20.54 16.91
CA GLU A 639 -32.03 -20.06 16.42
C GLU A 639 -32.70 -21.05 15.47
N LYS A 640 -31.92 -21.65 14.55
CA LYS A 640 -32.44 -22.64 13.61
C LYS A 640 -32.84 -23.92 14.31
N LYS A 641 -32.01 -24.46 15.22
CA LYS A 641 -32.35 -25.67 15.97
C LYS A 641 -33.70 -25.56 16.68
N LYS A 642 -34.01 -24.39 17.26
CA LYS A 642 -35.32 -24.11 17.89
C LYS A 642 -36.51 -24.10 16.91
N LYS A 643 -36.27 -23.84 15.62
CA LYS A 643 -37.31 -23.71 14.57
C LYS A 643 -37.47 -24.96 13.71
N VAL A 644 -36.55 -25.93 13.79
CA VAL A 644 -36.51 -27.13 12.94
C VAL A 644 -37.70 -28.08 13.16
N GLU A 645 -38.48 -27.93 14.24
CA GLU A 645 -39.68 -28.76 14.48
C GLU A 645 -40.89 -28.45 13.56
N ASN A 646 -40.88 -27.39 12.73
CA ASN A 646 -42.11 -26.89 12.09
C ASN A 646 -42.08 -26.41 10.60
N TYR A 647 -41.11 -26.77 9.74
CA TYR A 647 -41.11 -26.27 8.33
C TYR A 647 -40.78 -27.30 7.23
N GLY A 648 -41.53 -27.22 6.12
CA GLY A 648 -41.40 -28.00 4.89
C GLY A 648 -40.52 -27.41 3.77
N GLN A 649 -40.35 -28.22 2.72
CA GLN A 649 -39.64 -28.17 1.41
C GLN A 649 -38.62 -27.08 0.98
N ASP A 650 -38.59 -25.85 1.52
CA ASP A 650 -37.63 -24.78 1.12
C ASP A 650 -36.56 -24.54 2.20
N GLN A 651 -35.56 -25.43 2.29
CA GLN A 651 -34.52 -25.37 3.34
C GLN A 651 -33.14 -24.95 2.83
N ASP A 652 -32.52 -23.99 3.54
CA ASP A 652 -31.12 -23.57 3.40
C ASP A 652 -30.13 -24.66 3.86
N LEU A 653 -28.86 -24.52 3.48
CA LEU A 653 -27.85 -25.56 3.71
C LEU A 653 -27.64 -25.90 5.19
N LEU A 654 -27.64 -24.92 6.09
CA LEU A 654 -27.44 -25.14 7.52
C LEU A 654 -28.56 -26.00 8.13
N SER A 655 -29.82 -25.71 7.79
CA SER A 655 -30.97 -26.50 8.25
C SER A 655 -30.82 -27.98 7.88
N ARG A 656 -30.33 -28.26 6.68
CA ARG A 656 -30.12 -29.63 6.19
C ARG A 656 -28.96 -30.35 6.87
N LEU A 657 -27.88 -29.63 7.17
CA LEU A 657 -26.74 -30.19 7.91
C LEU A 657 -27.09 -30.49 9.37
N ILE A 658 -27.94 -29.66 10.00
CA ILE A 658 -28.49 -29.92 11.34
C ILE A 658 -29.32 -31.21 11.34
N LEU A 659 -30.21 -31.38 10.35
CA LEU A 659 -31.02 -32.60 10.21
C LEU A 659 -30.19 -33.86 9.95
N ALA A 660 -29.00 -33.72 9.35
CA ALA A 660 -28.06 -34.82 9.13
C ALA A 660 -27.29 -35.24 10.41
N GLY A 661 -27.58 -34.64 11.58
CA GLY A 661 -27.12 -35.10 12.89
C GLY A 661 -25.62 -34.95 13.15
N GLN A 662 -24.98 -33.94 12.55
CA GLN A 662 -23.55 -33.68 12.77
C GLN A 662 -23.28 -32.92 14.08
N GLU A 663 -22.05 -33.06 14.60
CA GLU A 663 -21.60 -32.30 15.76
C GLU A 663 -21.59 -30.79 15.47
N GLU A 664 -21.95 -29.98 16.47
CA GLU A 664 -22.10 -28.53 16.30
C GLU A 664 -20.81 -27.85 15.83
N GLU A 665 -19.66 -28.24 16.38
CA GLU A 665 -18.36 -27.70 15.98
C GLU A 665 -18.08 -27.94 14.49
N VAL A 666 -18.38 -29.13 13.99
CA VAL A 666 -18.19 -29.49 12.57
C VAL A 666 -19.10 -28.64 11.67
N ILE A 667 -20.35 -28.43 12.08
CA ILE A 667 -21.30 -27.58 11.34
C ILE A 667 -20.81 -26.13 11.32
N ARG A 668 -20.42 -25.57 12.48
CA ARG A 668 -19.92 -24.19 12.60
C ARG A 668 -18.71 -23.97 11.68
N ASP A 669 -17.70 -24.82 11.80
CA ASP A 669 -16.45 -24.69 11.04
C ASP A 669 -16.68 -24.86 9.54
N MET A 670 -17.63 -25.74 9.15
CA MET A 670 -18.07 -25.89 7.77
C MET A 670 -18.81 -24.65 7.26
N MET A 671 -19.66 -24.00 8.06
CA MET A 671 -20.34 -22.76 7.67
C MET A 671 -19.35 -21.61 7.48
N ILE A 672 -18.42 -21.41 8.41
CA ILE A 672 -17.38 -20.38 8.30
C ILE A 672 -16.57 -20.58 7.01
N SER A 673 -16.20 -21.82 6.71
CA SER A 673 -15.52 -22.18 5.47
C SER A 673 -16.33 -21.78 4.23
N LEU A 674 -17.61 -22.15 4.17
CA LEU A 674 -18.46 -21.86 3.00
C LEU A 674 -18.69 -20.36 2.79
N ILE A 675 -18.89 -19.59 3.86
CA ILE A 675 -19.04 -18.13 3.80
C ILE A 675 -17.79 -17.49 3.22
N MET A 676 -16.60 -17.84 3.72
CA MET A 676 -15.34 -17.32 3.20
C MET A 676 -15.16 -17.64 1.71
N ALA A 677 -15.43 -18.88 1.30
CA ALA A 677 -15.27 -19.28 -0.10
C ALA A 677 -16.27 -18.61 -1.04
N GLY A 678 -17.55 -18.53 -0.67
CA GLY A 678 -18.59 -17.93 -1.53
C GLY A 678 -18.46 -16.42 -1.69
N ARG A 679 -17.99 -15.72 -0.64
CA ARG A 679 -17.86 -14.26 -0.60
C ARG A 679 -16.68 -13.75 -1.45
N ASP A 680 -15.47 -14.12 -1.04
CA ASP A 680 -14.27 -13.43 -1.54
C ASP A 680 -13.92 -13.88 -2.96
N THR A 681 -14.10 -15.18 -3.27
CA THR A 681 -13.65 -15.71 -4.57
C THR A 681 -14.55 -15.26 -5.72
N THR A 682 -15.87 -15.25 -5.50
CA THR A 682 -16.86 -14.83 -6.49
C THR A 682 -16.77 -13.34 -6.79
N SER A 683 -16.63 -12.51 -5.74
CA SER A 683 -16.48 -11.05 -5.90
C SER A 683 -15.17 -10.67 -6.59
N ALA A 684 -14.06 -11.33 -6.26
CA ALA A 684 -12.78 -11.13 -6.95
C ALA A 684 -12.86 -11.47 -8.44
N ALA A 685 -13.46 -12.61 -8.80
CA ALA A 685 -13.63 -13.02 -10.19
C ALA A 685 -14.44 -12.00 -11.02
N MET A 686 -15.56 -11.52 -10.46
CA MET A 686 -16.39 -10.50 -11.13
C MET A 686 -15.67 -9.14 -11.22
N THR A 687 -14.91 -8.75 -10.19
CA THR A 687 -14.16 -7.48 -10.19
C THR A 687 -13.15 -7.44 -11.34
N TRP A 688 -12.31 -8.47 -11.47
CA TRP A 688 -11.35 -8.54 -12.57
C TRP A 688 -12.01 -8.70 -13.93
N PHE A 689 -13.16 -9.38 -14.00
CA PHE A 689 -13.96 -9.46 -15.21
C PHE A 689 -14.41 -8.06 -15.67
N PHE A 690 -15.04 -7.25 -14.80
CA PHE A 690 -15.52 -5.92 -15.18
C PHE A 690 -14.36 -5.00 -15.59
N TRP A 691 -13.21 -5.09 -14.92
CA TRP A 691 -12.02 -4.37 -15.35
C TRP A 691 -11.58 -4.80 -16.76
N LEU A 692 -11.45 -6.11 -17.03
CA LEU A 692 -11.05 -6.62 -18.34
C LEU A 692 -12.02 -6.21 -19.45
N ILE A 693 -13.32 -6.37 -19.23
CA ILE A 693 -14.34 -6.00 -20.24
C ILE A 693 -14.33 -4.50 -20.51
N SER A 694 -14.14 -3.66 -19.50
CA SER A 694 -14.03 -2.21 -19.71
C SER A 694 -12.84 -1.79 -20.58
N ARG A 695 -11.85 -2.68 -20.75
CA ARG A 695 -10.66 -2.49 -21.59
C ARG A 695 -10.80 -3.10 -22.99
N HIS A 696 -11.87 -3.85 -23.26
CA HIS A 696 -12.13 -4.54 -24.52
C HIS A 696 -13.57 -4.25 -24.99
N PRO A 697 -13.86 -3.01 -25.46
CA PRO A 697 -15.20 -2.61 -25.88
C PRO A 697 -15.81 -3.49 -26.96
N GLU A 698 -14.98 -4.07 -27.83
CA GLU A 698 -15.39 -5.02 -28.87
C GLU A 698 -15.99 -6.30 -28.27
N ILE A 699 -15.39 -6.83 -27.20
CA ILE A 699 -15.90 -8.00 -26.48
C ILE A 699 -17.12 -7.61 -25.65
N GLU A 700 -17.12 -6.41 -25.06
CA GLU A 700 -18.27 -5.85 -24.33
C GLU A 700 -19.52 -5.80 -25.23
N GLN A 701 -19.38 -5.35 -26.48
CA GLN A 701 -20.48 -5.30 -27.46
C GLN A 701 -20.98 -6.69 -27.87
N GLU A 702 -20.10 -7.68 -28.00
CA GLU A 702 -20.50 -9.06 -28.30
C GLU A 702 -21.24 -9.72 -27.12
N LEU A 703 -20.80 -9.44 -25.89
CA LEU A 703 -21.49 -9.86 -24.68
C LEU A 703 -22.87 -9.20 -24.56
N ASP A 704 -22.97 -7.92 -24.88
CA ASP A 704 -24.23 -7.19 -24.89
C ASP A 704 -25.22 -7.88 -25.84
N LYS A 705 -24.81 -8.16 -27.08
CA LYS A 705 -25.60 -8.94 -28.06
C LYS A 705 -26.00 -10.32 -27.53
N GLU A 706 -25.08 -11.09 -26.93
CA GLU A 706 -25.39 -12.40 -26.32
C GLU A 706 -26.48 -12.25 -25.24
N THR A 707 -26.43 -11.18 -24.45
CA THR A 707 -27.44 -10.91 -23.41
C THR A 707 -28.74 -10.29 -23.95
N GLU A 708 -28.75 -9.67 -25.13
CA GLU A 708 -29.95 -9.13 -25.79
C GLU A 708 -30.83 -10.21 -26.42
N PHE A 709 -30.26 -11.29 -26.96
CA PHE A 709 -31.02 -12.46 -27.45
C PHE A 709 -31.95 -13.08 -26.40
N MET A 710 -31.79 -12.66 -25.15
CA MET A 710 -32.49 -13.13 -23.98
C MET A 710 -33.53 -12.10 -23.46
N ASN A 711 -33.77 -10.99 -24.16
CA ASN A 711 -34.59 -9.86 -23.68
C ASN A 711 -36.05 -10.22 -23.33
N ASP A 712 -36.61 -11.27 -23.93
CA ASP A 712 -37.98 -11.74 -23.64
C ASP A 712 -38.03 -12.96 -22.69
N LYS A 713 -36.88 -13.49 -22.26
CA LYS A 713 -36.79 -14.66 -21.38
C LYS A 713 -36.39 -14.26 -19.96
N VAL A 714 -37.12 -14.80 -18.98
CA VAL A 714 -36.71 -14.75 -17.56
C VAL A 714 -35.33 -15.40 -17.46
N LEU A 715 -34.37 -14.73 -16.80
CA LEU A 715 -33.06 -15.31 -16.51
C LEU A 715 -33.22 -16.48 -15.52
N ASP A 716 -33.53 -17.66 -16.04
CA ASP A 716 -33.59 -18.92 -15.32
C ASP A 716 -32.32 -19.76 -15.49
N TYR A 717 -32.26 -20.91 -14.82
CA TYR A 717 -31.09 -21.79 -14.81
C TYR A 717 -30.63 -22.20 -16.21
N GLU A 718 -31.57 -22.60 -17.07
CA GLU A 718 -31.27 -23.11 -18.40
C GLU A 718 -30.81 -21.99 -19.32
N SER A 719 -31.46 -20.83 -19.23
CA SER A 719 -31.10 -19.64 -19.99
C SER A 719 -29.67 -19.16 -19.67
N LEU A 720 -29.22 -19.25 -18.41
CA LEU A 720 -27.84 -18.91 -18.03
C LEU A 720 -26.80 -19.88 -18.60
N LYS A 721 -27.15 -21.14 -18.89
CA LYS A 721 -26.22 -22.08 -19.52
C LYS A 721 -25.86 -21.66 -20.93
N GLU A 722 -26.81 -21.07 -21.65
CA GLU A 722 -26.64 -20.61 -23.04
C GLU A 722 -25.72 -19.40 -23.19
N LEU A 723 -25.40 -18.69 -22.10
CA LEU A 723 -24.41 -17.60 -22.10
C LEU A 723 -22.97 -18.16 -22.20
N LYS A 724 -22.63 -18.68 -23.38
CA LYS A 724 -21.37 -19.40 -23.67
C LYS A 724 -20.18 -18.42 -23.73
N LEU A 725 -20.34 -17.28 -24.40
CA LEU A 725 -19.30 -16.24 -24.48
C LEU A 725 -19.04 -15.62 -23.11
N LEU A 726 -20.09 -15.33 -22.33
CA LEU A 726 -19.90 -14.85 -20.96
C LEU A 726 -19.13 -15.85 -20.09
N LYS A 727 -19.42 -17.15 -20.22
CA LYS A 727 -18.64 -18.20 -19.54
C LYS A 727 -17.17 -18.18 -19.97
N ALA A 728 -16.92 -18.07 -21.27
CA ALA A 728 -15.56 -17.99 -21.83
C ALA A 728 -14.80 -16.76 -21.29
N CYS A 729 -15.44 -15.59 -21.26
CA CYS A 729 -14.85 -14.36 -20.71
C CYS A 729 -14.56 -14.46 -19.21
N LEU A 730 -15.45 -15.09 -18.42
CA LEU A 730 -15.20 -15.36 -16.99
C LEU A 730 -14.03 -16.32 -16.79
N CYS A 731 -13.94 -17.40 -17.57
CA CYS A 731 -12.82 -18.33 -17.54
C CYS A 731 -11.50 -17.65 -17.92
N GLU A 732 -11.51 -16.84 -18.98
CA GLU A 732 -10.34 -16.08 -19.44
C GLU A 732 -9.90 -15.03 -18.42
N SER A 733 -10.87 -14.35 -17.78
CA SER A 733 -10.60 -13.42 -16.69
C SER A 733 -9.92 -14.12 -15.53
N MET A 734 -10.44 -15.25 -15.07
CA MET A 734 -9.83 -16.01 -13.98
C MET A 734 -8.52 -16.72 -14.37
N ARG A 735 -8.25 -16.94 -15.66
CA ARG A 735 -6.93 -17.41 -16.14
C ARG A 735 -5.87 -16.35 -15.88
N LEU A 736 -6.17 -15.09 -16.20
CA LEU A 736 -5.29 -13.97 -15.96
C LEU A 736 -5.29 -13.55 -14.47
N TYR A 737 -6.44 -13.53 -13.82
CA TYR A 737 -6.60 -13.04 -12.45
C TYR A 737 -7.33 -14.06 -11.59
N PRO A 738 -6.70 -15.19 -11.27
CA PRO A 738 -7.33 -16.23 -10.47
C PRO A 738 -7.61 -15.75 -9.05
N PRO A 739 -8.82 -15.94 -8.49
CA PRO A 739 -9.10 -15.58 -7.11
C PRO A 739 -8.17 -16.25 -6.10
N VAL A 740 -7.71 -17.48 -6.38
CA VAL A 740 -6.70 -18.16 -5.57
C VAL A 740 -5.45 -18.34 -6.41
N ALA A 741 -4.40 -17.58 -6.11
CA ALA A 741 -3.20 -17.56 -6.93
C ALA A 741 -2.29 -18.80 -6.74
N TRP A 742 -2.33 -19.44 -5.56
CA TRP A 742 -1.48 -20.58 -5.18
C TRP A 742 -2.28 -21.57 -4.34
N ASP A 743 -2.07 -22.88 -4.54
CA ASP A 743 -2.59 -23.89 -3.62
C ASP A 743 -1.49 -24.89 -3.25
N SER A 744 -1.29 -25.08 -1.96
CA SER A 744 -0.23 -25.91 -1.41
C SER A 744 -0.76 -27.15 -0.73
N LYS A 745 -0.05 -28.25 -0.96
CA LYS A 745 -0.14 -29.54 -0.27
C LYS A 745 1.16 -29.80 0.49
N HIS A 746 1.14 -30.77 1.39
CA HIS A 746 2.35 -31.22 2.10
C HIS A 746 2.52 -32.72 1.95
N ALA A 747 3.64 -33.16 1.40
CA ALA A 747 3.92 -34.58 1.15
C ALA A 747 4.00 -35.35 2.48
N ILE A 748 3.35 -36.51 2.57
CA ILE A 748 3.42 -37.38 3.76
C ILE A 748 4.66 -38.28 3.68
N THR A 749 4.90 -38.86 2.51
CA THR A 749 6.03 -39.74 2.21
C THR A 749 6.83 -39.20 1.03
N ASP A 750 8.09 -39.64 0.93
CA ASP A 750 8.94 -39.37 -0.22
C ASP A 750 8.25 -39.84 -1.53
N ASP A 751 8.47 -39.10 -2.61
CA ASP A 751 7.82 -39.33 -3.91
C ASP A 751 8.62 -38.73 -5.07
N ILE A 752 8.25 -39.05 -6.30
CA ILE A 752 8.81 -38.46 -7.52
C ILE A 752 7.65 -37.99 -8.41
N LEU A 753 7.62 -36.70 -8.71
CA LEU A 753 6.62 -36.14 -9.63
C LEU A 753 6.84 -36.65 -11.06
N PRO A 754 5.79 -36.67 -11.92
CA PRO A 754 5.88 -37.12 -13.32
C PRO A 754 7.05 -36.52 -14.12
N ASP A 755 7.42 -35.27 -13.86
CA ASP A 755 8.55 -34.60 -14.51
C ASP A 755 9.94 -34.97 -13.96
N GLY A 756 10.01 -35.94 -13.04
CA GLY A 756 11.24 -36.39 -12.38
C GLY A 756 11.64 -35.59 -11.14
N THR A 757 10.86 -34.57 -10.73
CA THR A 757 11.18 -33.78 -9.54
C THR A 757 11.04 -34.61 -8.26
N GLN A 758 12.11 -34.68 -7.48
CA GLN A 758 12.12 -35.38 -6.18
C GLN A 758 11.37 -34.59 -5.10
N VAL A 759 10.47 -35.28 -4.42
CA VAL A 759 9.68 -34.81 -3.28
C VAL A 759 10.10 -35.58 -2.02
N GLN A 760 10.36 -34.87 -0.94
CA GLN A 760 10.67 -35.45 0.36
C GLN A 760 9.46 -35.34 1.29
N ALA A 761 9.32 -36.28 2.22
CA ALA A 761 8.34 -36.22 3.28
C ALA A 761 8.42 -34.88 4.04
N GLY A 762 7.30 -34.17 4.13
CA GLY A 762 7.20 -32.86 4.76
C GLY A 762 7.40 -31.66 3.84
N ASP A 763 7.80 -31.87 2.57
CA ASP A 763 7.89 -30.82 1.56
C ASP A 763 6.54 -30.17 1.31
N ARG A 764 6.56 -28.86 1.06
CA ARG A 764 5.39 -28.12 0.58
C ARG A 764 5.36 -28.19 -0.94
N VAL A 765 4.37 -28.86 -1.51
CA VAL A 765 4.20 -28.98 -2.98
C VAL A 765 3.04 -28.10 -3.41
N THR A 766 3.32 -27.12 -4.27
CA THR A 766 2.39 -26.03 -4.62
C THR A 766 2.19 -25.99 -6.12
N TYR A 767 0.94 -26.05 -6.56
CA TYR A 767 0.62 -25.66 -7.93
C TYR A 767 0.15 -24.20 -7.95
N PHE A 768 0.49 -23.50 -9.03
CA PHE A 768 0.45 -22.04 -9.07
C PHE A 768 -0.48 -21.52 -10.18
N PRO A 769 -1.81 -21.49 -9.97
CA PRO A 769 -2.78 -21.03 -10.98
C PRO A 769 -2.41 -19.73 -11.69
N TYR A 770 -1.87 -18.73 -10.96
CA TYR A 770 -1.48 -17.45 -11.57
C TYR A 770 -0.34 -17.60 -12.59
N GLY A 771 0.67 -18.42 -12.28
CA GLY A 771 1.77 -18.72 -13.21
C GLY A 771 1.35 -19.66 -14.33
N MET A 772 0.49 -20.64 -14.04
CA MET A 772 -0.08 -21.55 -15.04
C MET A 772 -0.89 -20.78 -16.09
N GLY A 773 -1.66 -19.77 -15.67
CA GLY A 773 -2.36 -18.87 -16.57
C GLY A 773 -1.42 -18.08 -17.48
N ARG A 774 -0.15 -17.89 -17.10
CA ARG A 774 0.87 -17.09 -17.80
C ARG A 774 2.02 -17.91 -18.40
N THR A 775 1.80 -19.21 -18.58
CA THR A 775 2.82 -20.10 -19.14
C THR A 775 2.60 -20.27 -20.64
N GLU A 776 3.57 -19.84 -21.44
CA GLU A 776 3.52 -19.95 -22.92
C GLU A 776 3.31 -21.39 -23.39
N ALA A 777 4.00 -22.36 -22.77
CA ALA A 777 3.84 -23.78 -23.11
C ALA A 777 2.40 -24.30 -22.92
N LEU A 778 1.60 -23.63 -22.07
CA LEU A 778 0.20 -23.99 -21.85
C LEU A 778 -0.75 -23.22 -22.77
N TRP A 779 -0.53 -21.93 -23.00
CA TRP A 779 -1.53 -21.05 -23.62
C TRP A 779 -1.13 -20.46 -24.98
N GLY A 780 0.09 -20.72 -25.45
CA GLY A 780 0.66 -20.15 -26.67
C GLY A 780 1.35 -18.81 -26.44
N LYS A 781 1.93 -18.23 -27.49
CA LYS A 781 2.67 -16.96 -27.45
C LYS A 781 1.84 -15.77 -26.98
N ASP A 782 0.54 -15.83 -27.22
CA ASP A 782 -0.46 -14.84 -26.87
C ASP A 782 -1.06 -15.06 -25.46
N TRP A 783 -0.36 -15.80 -24.57
CA TRP A 783 -0.80 -16.08 -23.21
C TRP A 783 -1.13 -14.83 -22.38
N PHE A 784 -0.52 -13.69 -22.68
CA PHE A 784 -0.73 -12.44 -21.93
C PHE A 784 -1.99 -11.68 -22.37
N GLU A 785 -2.56 -12.01 -23.54
CA GLU A 785 -3.75 -11.35 -24.09
C GLU A 785 -5.03 -11.91 -23.45
N PHE A 786 -6.06 -11.05 -23.31
CA PHE A 786 -7.40 -11.48 -22.94
C PHE A 786 -8.15 -11.94 -24.18
N LYS A 787 -8.25 -13.27 -24.38
CA LYS A 787 -8.83 -13.87 -25.59
C LYS A 787 -9.86 -14.96 -25.27
N PRO A 788 -11.15 -14.60 -25.14
CA PRO A 788 -12.23 -15.55 -24.85
C PRO A 788 -12.34 -16.69 -25.88
N ASP A 789 -11.92 -16.47 -27.12
CA ASP A 789 -11.99 -17.48 -28.20
C ASP A 789 -11.18 -18.76 -27.90
N ARG A 790 -10.22 -18.70 -26.96
CA ARG A 790 -9.47 -19.89 -26.49
C ARG A 790 -10.35 -20.97 -25.89
N TRP A 791 -11.54 -20.59 -25.44
CA TRP A 791 -12.49 -21.46 -24.75
C TRP A 791 -13.52 -22.09 -25.69
N PHE A 792 -13.34 -21.97 -27.01
CA PHE A 792 -14.17 -22.58 -28.05
C PHE A 792 -13.35 -23.57 -28.90
N THR A 793 -14.02 -24.56 -29.50
CA THR A 793 -13.37 -25.54 -30.39
C THR A 793 -12.93 -24.91 -31.71
N GLU A 794 -13.73 -24.00 -32.25
CA GLU A 794 -13.46 -23.25 -33.47
C GLU A 794 -13.28 -21.76 -33.15
N PRO A 795 -12.07 -21.20 -33.26
CA PRO A 795 -11.76 -19.81 -32.88
C PRO A 795 -12.23 -18.76 -33.93
N ASN A 796 -13.22 -19.07 -34.76
CA ASN A 796 -13.72 -18.19 -35.83
C ASN A 796 -14.97 -17.41 -35.39
N TYR A 797 -15.37 -16.42 -36.20
CA TYR A 797 -16.50 -15.48 -35.98
C TYR A 797 -17.85 -16.12 -35.60
N LYS A 798 -18.04 -17.44 -35.85
CA LYS A 798 -19.27 -18.17 -35.52
C LYS A 798 -19.25 -18.92 -34.19
N ARG A 799 -18.12 -18.97 -33.46
CA ARG A 799 -17.87 -19.66 -32.18
C ARG A 799 -18.66 -20.95 -31.99
N GLY A 800 -17.99 -22.10 -32.19
CA GLY A 800 -18.58 -23.43 -32.03
C GLY A 800 -18.92 -23.79 -30.57
N GLU A 801 -18.90 -25.08 -30.25
CA GLU A 801 -19.14 -25.53 -28.87
C GLU A 801 -18.00 -25.13 -27.92
N PRO A 802 -18.29 -24.88 -26.62
CA PRO A 802 -17.27 -24.61 -25.62
C PRO A 802 -16.28 -25.76 -25.54
N LYS A 803 -14.99 -25.42 -25.62
CA LYS A 803 -13.89 -26.38 -25.49
C LYS A 803 -13.76 -26.81 -24.04
N GLN A 804 -13.78 -28.13 -23.81
CA GLN A 804 -13.46 -28.67 -22.50
C GLN A 804 -11.95 -28.58 -22.24
N ILE A 805 -11.56 -27.65 -21.38
CA ILE A 805 -10.17 -27.51 -20.93
C ILE A 805 -9.90 -28.49 -19.79
N CYS A 806 -8.75 -29.16 -19.86
CA CYS A 806 -8.26 -30.04 -18.79
C CYS A 806 -8.27 -29.29 -17.44
N PRO A 807 -8.96 -29.80 -16.39
CA PRO A 807 -9.01 -29.15 -15.08
C PRO A 807 -7.65 -28.97 -14.41
N PHE A 808 -6.67 -29.82 -14.76
CA PHE A 808 -5.30 -29.72 -14.25
C PHE A 808 -4.47 -28.67 -14.99
N LYS A 809 -4.90 -28.25 -16.20
CA LYS A 809 -4.34 -27.10 -16.93
C LYS A 809 -4.93 -25.76 -16.44
N PHE A 810 -6.18 -25.78 -16.00
CA PHE A 810 -6.90 -24.61 -15.47
C PHE A 810 -7.51 -24.91 -14.08
N PRO A 811 -6.68 -25.02 -13.02
CA PRO A 811 -7.14 -25.48 -11.71
C PRO A 811 -7.73 -24.36 -10.83
N VAL A 812 -8.38 -23.35 -11.41
CA VAL A 812 -8.99 -22.22 -10.66
C VAL A 812 -10.07 -22.71 -9.68
N PHE A 813 -10.82 -23.73 -10.08
CA PHE A 813 -11.81 -24.39 -9.22
C PHE A 813 -11.26 -25.69 -8.60
N GLN A 814 -9.94 -25.82 -8.45
CA GLN A 814 -9.26 -27.08 -8.13
C GLN A 814 -9.55 -28.17 -9.19
N ALA A 815 -9.06 -29.38 -8.93
CA ALA A 815 -9.34 -30.56 -9.74
C ALA A 815 -9.32 -31.83 -8.86
N GLY A 816 -9.67 -32.98 -9.47
CA GLY A 816 -9.71 -34.26 -8.76
C GLY A 816 -10.78 -34.31 -7.65
N PRO A 817 -10.57 -35.12 -6.58
CA PRO A 817 -11.52 -35.26 -5.49
C PRO A 817 -11.85 -33.95 -4.74
N ARG A 818 -10.96 -32.94 -4.84
CA ARG A 818 -11.14 -31.61 -4.22
C ARG A 818 -11.66 -30.52 -5.15
N VAL A 819 -12.18 -30.86 -6.33
CA VAL A 819 -12.88 -29.89 -7.21
C VAL A 819 -13.90 -29.07 -6.40
N CYS A 820 -14.00 -27.77 -6.64
CA CYS A 820 -14.89 -26.88 -5.87
C CYS A 820 -16.35 -27.37 -5.92
N LEU A 821 -16.98 -27.54 -4.75
CA LEU A 821 -18.41 -27.88 -4.62
C LEU A 821 -19.29 -26.82 -5.28
N GLY A 822 -18.96 -25.55 -5.03
CA GLY A 822 -19.71 -24.41 -5.49
C GLY A 822 -19.41 -24.00 -6.93
N LYS A 823 -18.67 -24.78 -7.73
CA LYS A 823 -18.25 -24.36 -9.09
C LYS A 823 -19.43 -23.96 -9.97
N GLU A 824 -20.43 -24.82 -10.10
CA GLU A 824 -21.60 -24.54 -10.95
C GLU A 824 -22.41 -23.37 -10.38
N MET A 825 -22.59 -23.33 -9.06
CA MET A 825 -23.24 -22.23 -8.36
C MET A 825 -22.54 -20.89 -8.62
N ALA A 826 -21.21 -20.84 -8.53
CA ALA A 826 -20.43 -19.64 -8.77
C ALA A 826 -20.58 -19.14 -10.21
N PHE A 827 -20.56 -20.03 -11.21
CA PHE A 827 -20.81 -19.63 -12.60
C PHE A 827 -22.21 -19.05 -12.78
N ILE A 828 -23.23 -19.65 -12.17
CA ILE A 828 -24.61 -19.14 -12.23
C ILE A 828 -24.70 -17.76 -11.59
N GLN A 829 -24.15 -17.58 -10.40
CA GLN A 829 -24.14 -16.31 -9.70
C GLN A 829 -23.42 -15.22 -10.52
N MET A 830 -22.19 -15.50 -10.98
CA MET A 830 -21.43 -14.54 -11.78
C MET A 830 -22.13 -14.21 -13.10
N LYS A 831 -22.67 -15.21 -13.81
CA LYS A 831 -23.38 -14.99 -15.07
C LYS A 831 -24.63 -14.15 -14.87
N TYR A 832 -25.43 -14.45 -13.85
CA TYR A 832 -26.64 -13.71 -13.56
C TYR A 832 -26.33 -12.25 -13.24
N VAL A 833 -25.40 -12.00 -12.31
CA VAL A 833 -24.99 -10.65 -11.92
C VAL A 833 -24.45 -9.88 -13.12
N VAL A 834 -23.48 -10.47 -13.84
CA VAL A 834 -22.85 -9.80 -14.98
C VAL A 834 -23.85 -9.51 -16.09
N ALA A 835 -24.69 -10.48 -16.48
CA ALA A 835 -25.68 -10.29 -17.52
C ALA A 835 -26.69 -9.21 -17.13
N SER A 836 -27.19 -9.22 -15.88
CA SER A 836 -28.14 -8.22 -15.39
C SER A 836 -27.55 -6.80 -15.35
N VAL A 837 -26.25 -6.67 -15.07
CA VAL A 837 -25.54 -5.38 -15.07
C VAL A 837 -25.25 -4.91 -16.49
N LEU A 838 -24.62 -5.74 -17.35
CA LEU A 838 -24.24 -5.35 -18.70
C LEU A 838 -25.44 -4.94 -19.56
N ARG A 839 -26.59 -5.59 -19.38
CA ARG A 839 -27.84 -5.24 -20.08
C ARG A 839 -28.35 -3.82 -19.85
N ARG A 840 -28.01 -3.22 -18.71
CA ARG A 840 -28.61 -1.95 -18.25
C ARG A 840 -27.57 -0.85 -18.10
N PHE A 841 -26.32 -1.21 -17.84
CA PHE A 841 -25.28 -0.27 -17.46
C PHE A 841 -23.99 -0.48 -18.24
N GLU A 842 -23.29 0.63 -18.42
CA GLU A 842 -21.87 0.64 -18.71
C GLU A 842 -21.08 0.92 -17.43
N ILE A 843 -20.06 0.10 -17.20
CA ILE A 843 -19.16 0.23 -16.07
C ILE A 843 -17.84 0.78 -16.57
N ARG A 844 -17.51 2.02 -16.19
CA ARG A 844 -16.30 2.71 -16.68
C ARG A 844 -15.35 3.02 -15.52
N PRO A 845 -14.13 2.45 -15.49
CA PRO A 845 -13.14 2.78 -14.47
C PRO A 845 -12.80 4.28 -14.46
N VAL A 846 -12.63 4.85 -13.27
CA VAL A 846 -12.23 6.26 -13.10
C VAL A 846 -10.78 6.49 -13.52
N ARG A 847 -9.94 5.48 -13.39
CA ARG A 847 -8.52 5.52 -13.76
C ARG A 847 -8.23 4.48 -14.83
N SER A 848 -7.28 4.79 -15.70
CA SER A 848 -6.85 3.94 -16.81
C SER A 848 -5.57 3.15 -16.53
N ASP A 849 -4.99 3.29 -15.33
CA ASP A 849 -3.79 2.58 -14.90
C ASP A 849 -4.07 1.07 -14.68
N GLN A 850 -3.04 0.25 -14.86
CA GLN A 850 -3.14 -1.19 -14.63
C GLN A 850 -3.29 -1.46 -13.13
N PRO A 851 -4.38 -2.10 -12.68
CA PRO A 851 -4.59 -2.32 -11.26
C PRO A 851 -3.59 -3.33 -10.69
N VAL A 852 -3.20 -3.12 -9.42
CA VAL A 852 -2.26 -4.01 -8.73
C VAL A 852 -3.00 -5.22 -8.17
N PHE A 853 -2.57 -6.42 -8.56
CA PHE A 853 -3.10 -7.69 -8.07
C PHE A 853 -2.43 -8.08 -6.73
N VAL A 854 -3.22 -8.19 -5.67
CA VAL A 854 -2.72 -8.49 -4.31
C VAL A 854 -3.06 -9.93 -3.92
N PRO A 855 -2.07 -10.85 -3.81
CA PRO A 855 -2.32 -12.26 -3.50
C PRO A 855 -2.40 -12.53 -1.99
N LEU A 856 -3.55 -12.21 -1.36
CA LEU A 856 -3.88 -12.73 -0.02
C LEU A 856 -4.44 -14.16 -0.12
N LEU A 857 -5.19 -14.63 0.91
CA LEU A 857 -5.93 -15.90 0.82
C LEU A 857 -6.83 -15.94 -0.41
N THR A 858 -7.48 -14.81 -0.68
CA THR A 858 -8.16 -14.52 -1.95
C THR A 858 -7.59 -13.23 -2.53
N ALA A 859 -7.37 -13.22 -3.84
CA ALA A 859 -6.81 -12.08 -4.54
C ALA A 859 -7.81 -10.94 -4.67
N HIS A 860 -7.33 -9.70 -4.55
CA HIS A 860 -8.13 -8.50 -4.75
C HIS A 860 -7.32 -7.42 -5.47
N MET A 861 -8.03 -6.41 -5.96
CA MET A 861 -7.47 -5.21 -6.57
C MET A 861 -7.06 -4.22 -5.48
N ALA A 862 -5.79 -3.81 -5.47
CA ALA A 862 -5.30 -2.81 -4.52
C ALA A 862 -6.04 -1.49 -4.72
N GLY A 863 -6.64 -0.96 -3.65
CA GLY A 863 -7.43 0.28 -3.72
C GLY A 863 -8.85 0.12 -4.28
N GLY A 864 -9.25 -1.12 -4.64
CA GLY A 864 -10.56 -1.43 -5.20
C GLY A 864 -10.73 -1.03 -6.67
N LEU A 865 -11.91 -1.29 -7.22
CA LEU A 865 -12.24 -0.96 -8.61
C LEU A 865 -13.17 0.25 -8.62
N LYS A 866 -12.59 1.45 -8.67
CA LYS A 866 -13.35 2.70 -8.70
C LYS A 866 -13.95 2.93 -10.08
N VAL A 867 -15.27 3.02 -10.17
CA VAL A 867 -16.01 3.13 -11.44
C VAL A 867 -17.06 4.23 -11.39
N LEU A 868 -17.37 4.75 -12.57
CA LEU A 868 -18.61 5.45 -12.88
C LEU A 868 -19.57 4.46 -13.53
N VAL A 869 -20.81 4.50 -13.08
CA VAL A 869 -21.92 3.73 -13.67
C VAL A 869 -22.66 4.66 -14.62
N ARG A 870 -22.93 4.22 -15.85
CA ARG A 870 -23.77 4.95 -16.81
C ARG A 870 -24.90 4.06 -17.27
N GLN A 871 -26.05 4.65 -17.56
CA GLN A 871 -27.09 3.92 -18.29
C GLN A 871 -26.57 3.56 -19.68
N ARG A 872 -26.81 2.32 -20.12
CA ARG A 872 -26.45 1.89 -21.47
C ARG A 872 -27.47 2.45 -22.46
N GLU A 873 -27.00 3.21 -23.44
CA GLU A 873 -27.85 3.67 -24.55
C GLU A 873 -28.03 2.49 -25.53
N LYS A 874 -29.27 1.99 -25.65
CA LYS A 874 -29.58 1.02 -26.70
C LYS A 874 -29.52 1.75 -28.04
N LEU A 875 -28.61 1.32 -28.93
CA LEU A 875 -28.66 1.70 -30.34
C LEU A 875 -30.03 1.26 -30.88
N ARG A 876 -30.89 2.23 -31.17
CA ARG A 876 -32.20 1.99 -31.80
C ARG A 876 -32.05 1.52 -33.23
#